data_AF-A0A9X4S813-F1
#
_entry.id   AF-A0A9X4S813-F1
#
_cell.length_a   1.000
_cell.length_b   1.000
_cell.length_c   1.000
_cell.angle_alpha   90.00
_cell.angle_beta   90.00
_cell.angle_gamma   90.00
#
_symmetry.space_group_name_H-M   'P 1'
#
loop_
_entity.id
_entity.type
_entity.pdbx_description
1 polymer ?
#
loop_
_entity_poly.entity_id
_entity_poly.type
_entity_poly.pdbx_seq_one_letter_code
_entity_poly.pdbx_strand_id
1 'polypeptide(L)'
;MITRVASFEYDAAGMLIKEVIEPDSPDHCLQTTHGYNAQGNPISTSTSACAGASGHAISSAGVARTTTKDYVAQTVTIDGVSYATPAGVFATSSTNALNQSESYEHDPRYGKMTKLIGPNGGITTWAYDSFGRKTRENRADGTYTVWEYKLCQVAGQALDPVCAKPVSGESFTHAQEWYVQELSYGNNGVALAAAQYQIHDTLGRVVRVRSDSFMAEGNAGNRYPSIQDTIYNALGQTAQQSIAYLLVASGSSGDSELMAPAWLQPGSSPRWSSYEYDQLGRVIKETRPDGNGGTAVLQTAYNGLETVTTNALGQVKKTYRNATGQAERVEDAQGQTVLYGYDALGQLTQTNAAGSITKLSYDLRGRKTSMQDPAMGRWDYAYNAFGELVWQQDSLSQAVTIAYDPLGRMTDRIEPDLISHWYYDKKVDGSSCGAGIGKLCEATANNGYRRQHTYDAMGRPTSTSNVLDNATQPAVVTQVYDSVTGRLKEQTWPSGYKALYEYTEAGASWSAGHLWRVRGMDGATQNALWQAKDKDPQGRLVRYQGGNGVVTQRDIEAATGKVNGIQATLNGQAEGNVLKHSYGYDSLGNLLTRSDANTGVAESFSYDTLNRLSLTATLGGGLENQQQVQVLYDARGNIKYKSDVGYYHYDGDRPNRLTAITTTQENWGGAVGTVTAPNAGTKALAYAFDDYLPGVRNINLGQGDVALGNGNLMYTVSQDQAGGAHTVRWEAYTSFNMIREMRFGNLNAPSDPTNATADRTVAFVYGPEHQRLRQTITLTSNAPSHMEAGTTWYMNGPDSLGLSYEKEVKANGLIEHKHYLSAGGESFALHTQREGALGGKPAKAVSYFHNDHLGSLAAISNEAGVVVERLAYDPWGKRRFSDGNKDSNDTLTSTVTDRGYTMHEHMDEMGMINMNGRVFDPAIGRFLTADPHVTFPYDLQSFNRYGYVLNNPLGFTDPTGFDLDGDAGVSEGQQYANENYSSETGWADDLPSSSSFLDDYNASHPSPSPVGQNQVVNPVTSPAGSNELGEPDEPLEVKKPEKKKERRASTVGSLFSVLDNGIRFVANEATFGWADKAEDAMDNGAVGLGLGHLLGGVALGTVGGVENIGLKVATRLFGAAKETTTLYRAVSKAELNDIAANGLRVTEGGYETGKLFATSLEDAAKFGKNNFKLDGIQNYLVKVDVPKSVMDAAHSFTADSMKAVSIAADQLNALKATFINYSPRVK
;
A
#
# COMPACT_ATOMS: atom_id res chain seq x y z
N MET A 1 6.85 -37.64 -6.37
CA MET A 1 6.52 -36.99 -5.09
C MET A 1 7.67 -36.06 -4.78
N ILE A 2 7.42 -34.82 -4.37
CA ILE A 2 8.46 -33.98 -3.74
C ILE A 2 8.58 -34.47 -2.30
N THR A 3 9.79 -34.64 -1.80
CA THR A 3 10.07 -35.04 -0.41
C THR A 3 10.99 -33.99 0.18
N ARG A 4 10.50 -33.26 1.18
CA ARG A 4 11.32 -32.38 2.02
C ARG A 4 11.93 -33.22 3.13
N VAL A 5 13.21 -33.01 3.42
CA VAL A 5 13.94 -33.75 4.47
C VAL A 5 14.46 -32.76 5.50
N ALA A 6 14.33 -33.12 6.78
CA ALA A 6 14.98 -32.42 7.88
C ALA A 6 15.66 -33.44 8.79
N SER A 7 16.80 -33.07 9.37
CA SER A 7 17.52 -33.89 10.34
C SER A 7 17.90 -33.06 11.57
N PHE A 8 17.89 -33.72 12.73
CA PHE A 8 18.03 -33.08 14.03
C PHE A 8 19.03 -33.88 14.87
N GLU A 9 20.06 -33.22 15.39
CA GLU A 9 21.02 -33.80 16.32
C GLU A 9 20.78 -33.21 17.72
N TYR A 10 20.71 -34.09 18.71
CA TYR A 10 20.47 -33.74 20.11
C TYR A 10 21.67 -34.15 20.96
N ASP A 11 21.94 -33.40 22.04
CA ASP A 11 22.95 -33.78 23.02
C ASP A 11 22.46 -34.87 24.00
N ALA A 12 23.33 -35.26 24.94
CA ALA A 12 23.01 -36.27 25.95
C ALA A 12 21.97 -35.82 27.00
N ALA A 13 21.56 -34.54 27.00
CA ALA A 13 20.46 -34.01 27.81
C ALA A 13 19.15 -33.87 27.02
N GLY A 14 19.16 -34.10 25.70
CA GLY A 14 18.02 -33.94 24.80
C GLY A 14 17.85 -32.54 24.24
N MET A 15 18.86 -31.68 24.35
CA MET A 15 18.85 -30.33 23.76
C MET A 15 19.20 -30.38 22.27
N LEU A 16 18.48 -29.64 21.42
CA LEU A 16 18.71 -29.60 19.98
C LEU A 16 19.99 -28.82 19.66
N ILE A 17 21.10 -29.52 19.43
CA ILE A 17 22.40 -28.88 19.14
C ILE A 17 22.57 -28.52 17.66
N LYS A 18 21.85 -29.20 16.75
CA LYS A 18 21.90 -28.92 15.32
C LYS A 18 20.61 -29.35 14.60
N GLU A 19 20.16 -28.51 13.69
CA GLU A 19 19.11 -28.75 12.69
C GLU A 19 19.73 -28.66 11.29
N VAL A 20 19.29 -29.50 10.36
CA VAL A 20 19.63 -29.39 8.93
C VAL A 20 18.38 -29.58 8.10
N ILE A 21 18.01 -28.55 7.36
CA ILE A 21 16.94 -28.54 6.36
C ILE A 21 17.53 -28.96 5.00
N GLU A 22 16.85 -29.82 4.27
CA GLU A 22 17.26 -30.48 3.02
C GLU A 22 18.71 -31.05 3.01
N PRO A 23 19.09 -31.91 3.99
CA PRO A 23 20.45 -32.45 4.13
C PRO A 23 20.98 -33.21 2.89
N ASP A 24 20.08 -33.80 2.10
CA ASP A 24 20.42 -34.55 0.89
C ASP A 24 20.61 -33.67 -0.36
N SER A 25 20.40 -32.34 -0.26
CA SER A 25 20.41 -31.40 -1.39
C SER A 25 21.27 -30.17 -1.09
N PRO A 26 22.60 -30.20 -1.32
CA PRO A 26 23.53 -29.15 -0.91
C PRO A 26 23.13 -27.72 -1.31
N ASP A 27 22.59 -27.52 -2.52
CA ASP A 27 22.18 -26.21 -3.04
C ASP A 27 20.88 -25.64 -2.40
N HIS A 28 20.22 -26.42 -1.55
CA HIS A 28 19.05 -26.00 -0.75
C HIS A 28 19.30 -26.11 0.75
N CYS A 29 20.38 -26.80 1.13
CA CYS A 29 20.67 -27.24 2.48
C CYS A 29 21.07 -26.08 3.39
N LEU A 30 20.35 -25.96 4.50
CA LEU A 30 20.56 -24.94 5.53
C LEU A 30 20.76 -25.62 6.87
N GLN A 31 21.95 -25.44 7.46
CA GLN A 31 22.29 -25.96 8.78
C GLN A 31 22.19 -24.84 9.82
N THR A 32 21.45 -25.09 10.90
CA THR A 32 21.46 -24.26 12.11
C THR A 32 22.10 -25.06 13.25
N THR A 33 22.93 -24.41 14.07
CA THR A 33 23.58 -25.01 15.25
C THR A 33 23.31 -24.14 16.47
N HIS A 34 23.12 -24.77 17.63
CA HIS A 34 22.81 -24.10 18.89
C HIS A 34 23.85 -24.45 19.96
N GLY A 35 24.36 -23.43 20.65
CA GLY A 35 25.19 -23.59 21.84
C GLY A 35 24.37 -23.28 23.10
N TYR A 36 24.52 -24.11 24.12
CA TYR A 36 23.80 -23.98 25.40
C TYR A 36 24.76 -23.74 26.57
N ASN A 37 24.31 -23.01 27.59
CA ASN A 37 24.99 -22.98 28.89
C ASN A 37 24.61 -24.21 29.75
N ALA A 38 25.26 -24.35 30.91
CA ALA A 38 25.03 -25.47 31.84
C ALA A 38 23.61 -25.52 32.45
N GLN A 39 22.78 -24.50 32.19
CA GLN A 39 21.38 -24.41 32.60
C GLN A 39 20.41 -24.71 31.42
N GLY A 40 20.92 -25.04 30.24
CA GLY A 40 20.10 -25.31 29.04
C GLY A 40 19.61 -24.06 28.29
N ASN A 41 20.11 -22.86 28.61
CA ASN A 41 19.73 -21.66 27.87
C ASN A 41 20.55 -21.52 26.58
N PRO A 42 19.94 -21.12 25.44
CA PRO A 42 20.65 -20.94 24.17
C PRO A 42 21.52 -19.68 24.21
N ILE A 43 22.83 -19.87 24.36
CA ILE A 43 23.84 -18.81 24.37
C ILE A 43 24.38 -18.49 22.96
N SER A 44 24.19 -19.39 22.00
CA SER A 44 24.45 -19.10 20.59
C SER A 44 23.46 -19.81 19.67
N THR A 45 23.22 -19.23 18.51
CA THR A 45 22.53 -19.86 17.37
C THR A 45 23.20 -19.38 16.10
N SER A 46 23.72 -20.31 15.29
CA SER A 46 24.54 -20.03 14.12
C SER A 46 24.02 -20.81 12.91
N THR A 47 23.64 -20.09 11.85
CA THR A 47 22.99 -20.64 10.65
C THR A 47 23.85 -20.42 9.41
N SER A 48 24.01 -21.45 8.58
CA SER A 48 24.92 -21.46 7.43
C SER A 48 24.46 -22.41 6.31
N ALA A 49 24.81 -22.08 5.07
CA ALA A 49 24.78 -23.04 3.96
C ALA A 49 25.58 -24.31 4.29
N CYS A 50 25.11 -25.47 3.84
CA CYS A 50 25.83 -26.72 4.04
C CYS A 50 27.07 -26.85 3.13
N ALA A 51 28.02 -27.69 3.54
CA ALA A 51 29.21 -27.98 2.75
C ALA A 51 28.84 -28.66 1.41
N GLY A 52 29.45 -28.22 0.31
CA GLY A 52 29.19 -28.73 -1.04
C GLY A 52 28.12 -27.97 -1.83
N ALA A 53 27.46 -26.97 -1.23
CA ALA A 53 26.61 -26.02 -1.94
C ALA A 53 27.39 -25.29 -3.05
N SER A 54 26.70 -24.92 -4.13
CA SER A 54 27.29 -24.42 -5.38
C SER A 54 26.43 -23.32 -6.03
N GLY A 55 26.96 -22.69 -7.09
CA GLY A 55 26.24 -21.68 -7.87
C GLY A 55 25.63 -20.57 -7.00
N HIS A 56 24.32 -20.37 -7.12
CA HIS A 56 23.58 -19.37 -6.36
C HIS A 56 23.39 -19.71 -4.87
N ALA A 57 23.49 -20.98 -4.47
CA ALA A 57 23.29 -21.37 -3.07
C ALA A 57 24.35 -20.78 -2.13
N ILE A 58 25.57 -20.56 -2.63
CA ILE A 58 26.70 -19.97 -1.91
C ILE A 58 26.88 -18.47 -2.14
N SER A 59 26.24 -17.87 -3.16
CA SER A 59 26.37 -16.43 -3.40
C SER A 59 25.77 -15.62 -2.26
N SER A 60 26.50 -14.58 -1.86
CA SER A 60 26.16 -13.60 -0.82
C SER A 60 25.88 -14.11 0.60
N ALA A 61 26.35 -15.30 1.00
CA ALA A 61 26.40 -15.67 2.42
C ALA A 61 27.46 -16.74 2.78
N GLY A 62 28.73 -16.51 2.43
CA GLY A 62 29.84 -17.42 2.75
C GLY A 62 30.27 -17.47 4.23
N VAL A 63 29.48 -16.91 5.15
CA VAL A 63 29.77 -16.79 6.60
C VAL A 63 28.51 -17.13 7.39
N ALA A 64 28.66 -17.89 8.48
CA ALA A 64 27.54 -18.31 9.31
C ALA A 64 26.92 -17.12 10.08
N ARG A 65 25.63 -16.86 9.86
CA ARG A 65 24.86 -15.83 10.56
C ARG A 65 24.66 -16.28 12.00
N THR A 66 25.34 -15.62 12.93
CA THR A 66 25.43 -16.03 14.33
C THR A 66 24.88 -14.97 15.26
N THR A 67 23.94 -15.38 16.11
CA THR A 67 23.43 -14.58 17.23
C THR A 67 23.91 -15.20 18.54
N THR A 68 24.42 -14.41 19.47
CA THR A 68 24.82 -14.86 20.82
C THR A 68 24.04 -14.12 21.91
N LYS A 69 23.86 -14.75 23.07
CA LYS A 69 23.12 -14.20 24.22
C LYS A 69 23.83 -14.52 25.53
N ASP A 70 24.07 -13.51 26.36
CA ASP A 70 24.49 -13.72 27.74
C ASP A 70 23.29 -13.86 28.68
N TYR A 71 23.50 -14.57 29.78
CA TYR A 71 22.51 -14.79 30.84
C TYR A 71 23.15 -14.50 32.20
N VAL A 72 23.68 -13.29 32.38
CA VAL A 72 24.41 -12.88 33.60
C VAL A 72 23.45 -12.68 34.78
N ALA A 73 23.94 -12.81 36.02
CA ALA A 73 23.17 -12.46 37.20
C ALA A 73 22.85 -10.94 37.23
N GLN A 74 21.60 -10.55 37.47
CA GLN A 74 21.18 -9.15 37.55
C GLN A 74 20.62 -8.81 38.94
N THR A 75 20.91 -7.60 39.43
CA THR A 75 20.23 -7.03 40.61
C THR A 75 19.43 -5.82 40.16
N VAL A 76 18.10 -5.94 40.18
CA VAL A 76 17.16 -4.90 39.72
C VAL A 76 16.41 -4.36 40.94
N THR A 77 16.41 -3.03 41.12
CA THR A 77 15.70 -2.37 42.22
C THR A 77 14.35 -1.87 41.74
N ILE A 78 13.27 -2.35 42.36
CA ILE A 78 11.88 -2.06 42.00
C ILE A 78 11.14 -1.68 43.28
N ASP A 79 10.42 -0.56 43.26
CA ASP A 79 9.68 -0.01 44.41
C ASP A 79 10.56 0.20 45.67
N GLY A 80 11.86 0.43 45.47
CA GLY A 80 12.87 0.56 46.53
C GLY A 80 13.44 -0.76 47.06
N VAL A 81 12.96 -1.91 46.59
CA VAL A 81 13.43 -3.26 46.97
C VAL A 81 14.34 -3.80 45.87
N SER A 82 15.56 -4.24 46.23
CA SER A 82 16.48 -4.89 45.29
C SER A 82 16.20 -6.39 45.18
N TYR A 83 15.89 -6.86 43.98
CA TYR A 83 15.70 -8.26 43.65
C TYR A 83 16.93 -8.78 42.89
N ALA A 84 17.53 -9.87 43.37
CA ALA A 84 18.66 -10.52 42.72
C ALA A 84 18.20 -11.73 41.90
N THR A 85 18.61 -11.80 40.64
CA THR A 85 18.45 -12.94 39.74
C THR A 85 19.77 -13.68 39.59
N PRO A 86 19.81 -15.01 39.77
CA PRO A 86 20.97 -15.81 39.38
C PRO A 86 21.24 -15.74 37.88
N ALA A 87 22.47 -16.05 37.48
CA ALA A 87 22.81 -16.27 36.08
C ALA A 87 22.00 -17.46 35.53
N GLY A 88 21.62 -17.41 34.25
CA GLY A 88 20.84 -18.45 33.57
C GLY A 88 19.31 -18.36 33.74
N VAL A 89 18.75 -17.24 34.22
CA VAL A 89 17.30 -17.05 34.37
C VAL A 89 16.67 -16.23 33.24
N PHE A 90 17.26 -15.09 32.89
CA PHE A 90 16.83 -14.23 31.78
C PHE A 90 18.00 -13.91 30.86
N ALA A 91 17.73 -13.65 29.59
CA ALA A 91 18.74 -13.13 28.66
C ALA A 91 19.07 -11.69 29.05
N THR A 92 20.35 -11.39 29.25
CA THR A 92 20.84 -10.06 29.66
C THR A 92 21.43 -9.26 28.50
N SER A 93 21.77 -9.94 27.40
CA SER A 93 22.23 -9.35 26.15
C SER A 93 21.73 -10.16 24.95
N SER A 94 21.77 -9.55 23.77
CA SER A 94 21.75 -10.26 22.49
C SER A 94 22.68 -9.54 21.52
N THR A 95 23.53 -10.28 20.83
CA THR A 95 24.50 -9.76 19.86
C THR A 95 24.27 -10.44 18.51
N ASN A 96 24.14 -9.66 17.45
CA ASN A 96 23.88 -10.17 16.09
C ASN A 96 25.16 -10.46 15.31
N ALA A 97 25.01 -10.97 14.07
CA ALA A 97 26.12 -11.42 13.22
C ALA A 97 27.11 -10.30 12.81
N LEU A 98 26.78 -9.03 13.05
CA LEU A 98 27.68 -7.88 12.84
C LEU A 98 28.30 -7.35 14.15
N ASN A 99 28.18 -8.10 15.25
CA ASN A 99 28.61 -7.72 16.60
C ASN A 99 27.90 -6.48 17.17
N GLN A 100 26.71 -6.15 16.63
CA GLN A 100 25.84 -5.12 17.20
C GLN A 100 25.07 -5.75 18.37
N SER A 101 25.06 -5.09 19.53
CA SER A 101 24.59 -5.68 20.78
C SER A 101 23.51 -4.85 21.46
N GLU A 102 22.49 -5.52 21.99
CA GLU A 102 21.51 -4.98 22.91
C GLU A 102 21.75 -5.52 24.33
N SER A 103 21.21 -4.83 25.33
CA SER A 103 21.17 -5.35 26.71
C SER A 103 19.83 -5.08 27.39
N TYR A 104 19.44 -5.99 28.28
CA TYR A 104 18.10 -6.08 28.85
C TYR A 104 18.17 -6.19 30.38
N GLU A 105 17.22 -5.59 31.10
CA GLU A 105 16.95 -5.87 32.52
C GLU A 105 15.49 -6.31 32.69
N HIS A 106 15.22 -7.19 33.65
CA HIS A 106 13.90 -7.81 33.84
C HIS A 106 13.39 -7.67 35.29
N ASP A 107 12.07 -7.49 35.44
CA ASP A 107 11.35 -7.66 36.71
C ASP A 107 11.21 -9.16 37.03
N PRO A 108 11.90 -9.69 38.05
CA PRO A 108 11.87 -11.12 38.36
C PRO A 108 10.55 -11.56 39.01
N ARG A 109 9.66 -10.64 39.39
CA ARG A 109 8.33 -10.98 39.90
C ARG A 109 7.43 -11.55 38.80
N TYR A 110 7.63 -11.11 37.54
CA TYR A 110 6.74 -11.40 36.41
C TYR A 110 7.45 -11.80 35.11
N GLY A 111 8.79 -11.76 35.06
CA GLY A 111 9.58 -12.01 33.85
C GLY A 111 9.42 -10.96 32.75
N LYS A 112 9.09 -9.71 33.13
CA LYS A 112 8.84 -8.60 32.18
C LYS A 112 10.06 -7.69 32.07
N MET A 113 10.44 -7.30 30.86
CA MET A 113 11.58 -6.41 30.63
C MET A 113 11.31 -5.01 31.21
N THR A 114 12.17 -4.55 32.12
CA THR A 114 12.14 -3.22 32.75
C THR A 114 13.05 -2.21 32.07
N LYS A 115 14.05 -2.68 31.30
CA LYS A 115 14.96 -1.80 30.56
C LYS A 115 15.52 -2.51 29.32
N LEU A 116 15.68 -1.73 28.26
CA LEU A 116 16.36 -2.05 27.01
C LEU A 116 17.41 -0.98 26.76
N ILE A 117 18.63 -1.38 26.39
CA ILE A 117 19.60 -0.51 25.72
C ILE A 117 19.81 -1.07 24.31
N GLY A 118 19.38 -0.32 23.30
CA GLY A 118 19.53 -0.70 21.89
C GLY A 118 20.97 -0.54 21.37
N PRO A 119 21.27 -0.97 20.13
CA PRO A 119 22.64 -1.00 19.61
C PRO A 119 23.27 0.38 19.42
N ASN A 120 22.45 1.43 19.29
CA ASN A 120 22.89 2.82 19.26
C ASN A 120 23.05 3.47 20.66
N GLY A 121 22.89 2.69 21.74
CA GLY A 121 22.97 3.18 23.14
C GLY A 121 21.71 3.86 23.67
N GLY A 122 20.67 4.02 22.85
CA GLY A 122 19.37 4.55 23.27
C GLY A 122 18.69 3.65 24.30
N ILE A 123 18.17 4.24 25.38
CA ILE A 123 17.62 3.51 26.53
C ILE A 123 16.10 3.65 26.57
N THR A 124 15.38 2.53 26.57
CA THR A 124 13.93 2.46 26.84
C THR A 124 13.72 1.74 28.18
N THR A 125 12.74 2.18 28.98
CA THR A 125 12.45 1.58 30.30
C THR A 125 10.96 1.44 30.54
N TRP A 126 10.57 0.40 31.26
CA TRP A 126 9.18 0.08 31.59
C TRP A 126 8.98 -0.10 33.09
N ALA A 127 7.83 0.34 33.58
CA ALA A 127 7.35 0.07 34.93
C ALA A 127 6.09 -0.80 34.90
N TYR A 128 5.93 -1.63 35.93
CA TYR A 128 4.81 -2.55 36.09
C TYR A 128 4.22 -2.43 37.50
N ASP A 129 2.92 -2.68 37.64
CA ASP A 129 2.25 -2.71 38.94
C ASP A 129 2.43 -4.03 39.70
N SER A 130 1.75 -4.18 40.85
CA SER A 130 1.71 -5.40 41.65
C SER A 130 1.02 -6.61 40.98
N PHE A 131 0.55 -6.46 39.73
CA PHE A 131 -0.05 -7.50 38.92
C PHE A 131 0.72 -7.74 37.61
N GLY A 132 1.87 -7.09 37.41
CA GLY A 132 2.68 -7.20 36.19
C GLY A 132 2.12 -6.48 34.96
N ARG A 133 1.14 -5.57 35.14
CA ARG A 133 0.57 -4.77 34.06
C ARG A 133 1.45 -3.56 33.78
N LYS A 134 1.71 -3.24 32.50
CA LYS A 134 2.56 -2.08 32.10
C LYS A 134 1.89 -0.79 32.59
N THR A 135 2.56 0.01 33.42
CA THR A 135 2.05 1.29 33.92
C THR A 135 2.80 2.50 33.38
N ARG A 136 4.08 2.33 32.96
CA ARG A 136 4.86 3.42 32.35
C ARG A 136 5.90 2.88 31.36
N GLU A 137 6.22 3.71 30.38
CA GLU A 137 7.24 3.48 29.35
C GLU A 137 7.98 4.80 29.12
N ASN A 138 9.29 4.86 29.32
CA ASN A 138 10.13 5.99 28.89
C ASN A 138 10.91 5.55 27.65
N ARG A 139 10.92 6.37 26.61
CA ARG A 139 11.62 6.12 25.35
C ARG A 139 12.98 6.84 25.33
N ALA A 140 13.83 6.49 24.38
CA ALA A 140 15.20 7.00 24.30
C ALA A 140 15.32 8.52 24.06
N ASP A 141 14.26 9.18 23.56
CA ASP A 141 14.18 10.64 23.42
C ASP A 141 13.68 11.37 24.69
N GLY A 142 13.39 10.59 25.75
CA GLY A 142 12.83 11.06 27.00
C GLY A 142 11.32 11.25 27.00
N THR A 143 10.63 11.08 25.86
CA THR A 143 9.16 11.00 25.86
C THR A 143 8.72 9.78 26.66
N TYR A 144 7.53 9.83 27.23
CA TYR A 144 7.00 8.72 28.01
C TYR A 144 5.49 8.58 27.88
N THR A 145 5.02 7.34 28.04
CA THR A 145 3.60 7.02 28.08
C THR A 145 3.28 6.37 29.42
N VAL A 146 2.10 6.68 29.97
CA VAL A 146 1.57 6.16 31.23
C VAL A 146 0.26 5.43 30.92
N TRP A 147 0.06 4.28 31.58
CA TRP A 147 -1.19 3.51 31.53
C TRP A 147 -1.78 3.41 32.93
N GLU A 148 -3.01 3.91 33.09
CA GLU A 148 -3.77 3.83 34.34
C GLU A 148 -4.94 2.86 34.18
N TYR A 149 -5.08 1.93 35.14
CA TYR A 149 -6.13 0.90 35.13
C TYR A 149 -7.14 1.21 36.23
N LYS A 150 -8.39 1.53 35.85
CA LYS A 150 -9.42 2.03 36.77
C LYS A 150 -10.72 1.24 36.62
N LEU A 151 -11.49 1.11 37.70
CA LEU A 151 -12.86 0.61 37.64
C LEU A 151 -13.79 1.75 37.21
N CYS A 152 -14.74 1.49 36.32
CA CYS A 152 -15.76 2.47 35.93
C CYS A 152 -16.64 2.87 37.12
N GLN A 153 -16.88 1.95 38.06
CA GLN A 153 -17.57 2.23 39.32
C GLN A 153 -16.84 1.58 40.50
N VAL A 154 -16.53 2.38 41.52
CA VAL A 154 -16.05 1.91 42.83
C VAL A 154 -17.22 1.86 43.80
N ALA A 155 -17.28 0.83 44.65
CA ALA A 155 -18.36 0.66 45.61
C ALA A 155 -18.47 1.88 46.56
N GLY A 156 -19.64 2.52 46.59
CA GLY A 156 -19.89 3.74 47.37
C GLY A 156 -19.48 5.05 46.69
N GLN A 157 -18.97 5.01 45.46
CA GLN A 157 -18.68 6.19 44.63
C GLN A 157 -19.65 6.30 43.44
N ALA A 158 -19.68 7.48 42.82
CA ALA A 158 -20.37 7.68 41.55
C ALA A 158 -19.67 6.91 40.41
N LEU A 159 -20.39 6.69 39.31
CA LEU A 159 -19.82 6.22 38.05
C LEU A 159 -18.81 7.25 37.53
N ASP A 160 -17.63 6.81 37.07
CA ASP A 160 -16.63 7.67 36.45
C ASP A 160 -17.21 8.30 35.17
N PRO A 161 -17.14 9.63 34.98
CA PRO A 161 -17.56 10.30 33.75
C PRO A 161 -16.90 9.77 32.46
N VAL A 162 -15.76 9.09 32.55
CA VAL A 162 -15.15 8.37 31.41
C VAL A 162 -16.07 7.26 30.89
N CYS A 163 -16.75 6.55 31.78
CA CYS A 163 -17.69 5.47 31.46
C CYS A 163 -19.16 5.94 31.46
N ALA A 164 -19.39 7.23 31.17
CA ALA A 164 -20.74 7.79 31.09
C ALA A 164 -21.57 7.16 29.96
N LYS A 165 -22.88 7.01 30.22
CA LYS A 165 -23.80 6.31 29.32
C LYS A 165 -24.01 7.05 27.98
N PRO A 166 -24.25 6.32 26.88
CA PRO A 166 -24.92 6.88 25.70
C PRO A 166 -26.36 7.31 26.03
N VAL A 167 -27.04 7.89 25.03
CA VAL A 167 -28.35 8.55 25.16
C VAL A 167 -29.46 7.58 25.60
N SER A 168 -30.53 8.10 26.20
CA SER A 168 -31.59 7.33 26.85
C SER A 168 -32.23 6.24 25.98
N GLY A 169 -31.97 4.97 26.33
CA GLY A 169 -32.66 3.80 25.78
C GLY A 169 -32.00 2.46 26.12
N GLU A 170 -30.68 2.45 26.23
CA GLU A 170 -29.90 1.21 26.30
C GLU A 170 -29.68 0.70 27.74
N SER A 171 -29.93 -0.60 27.95
CA SER A 171 -29.89 -1.25 29.26
C SER A 171 -28.51 -1.81 29.63
N PHE A 172 -27.45 -1.04 29.39
CA PHE A 172 -26.10 -1.38 29.85
C PHE A 172 -25.99 -1.27 31.39
N THR A 173 -25.53 -2.35 32.02
CA THR A 173 -25.38 -2.47 33.47
C THR A 173 -23.89 -2.46 33.87
N HIS A 174 -23.21 -1.32 33.64
CA HIS A 174 -21.76 -1.09 33.85
C HIS A 174 -21.20 -1.31 35.28
N ALA A 175 -21.92 -1.97 36.19
CA ALA A 175 -21.60 -2.08 37.62
C ALA A 175 -20.33 -2.90 37.96
N GLN A 176 -19.66 -3.46 36.95
CA GLN A 176 -18.40 -4.24 37.09
C GLN A 176 -17.39 -3.97 35.95
N GLU A 177 -17.57 -2.87 35.20
CA GLU A 177 -16.68 -2.53 34.07
C GLU A 177 -15.42 -1.78 34.53
N TRP A 178 -14.39 -1.81 33.69
CA TRP A 178 -13.08 -1.21 33.97
C TRP A 178 -12.47 -0.63 32.69
N TYR A 179 -11.50 0.27 32.83
CA TYR A 179 -10.86 0.90 31.68
C TYR A 179 -9.33 1.00 31.82
N VAL A 180 -8.66 0.95 30.67
CA VAL A 180 -7.29 1.41 30.47
C VAL A 180 -7.35 2.84 29.96
N GLN A 181 -6.60 3.74 30.61
CA GLN A 181 -6.36 5.10 30.12
C GLN A 181 -4.88 5.22 29.74
N GLU A 182 -4.61 5.62 28.49
CA GLU A 182 -3.26 5.89 28.00
C GLU A 182 -3.02 7.40 27.87
N LEU A 183 -1.87 7.84 28.40
CA LEU A 183 -1.45 9.25 28.47
C LEU A 183 0.01 9.37 27.98
N SER A 184 0.21 10.04 26.84
CA SER A 184 1.53 10.22 26.23
C SER A 184 2.07 11.64 26.41
N TYR A 185 3.33 11.77 26.82
CA TYR A 185 3.98 12.98 27.31
C TYR A 185 5.39 13.19 26.73
N GLY A 186 5.75 14.45 26.52
CA GLY A 186 7.10 14.90 26.21
C GLY A 186 8.01 14.83 27.44
N ASN A 187 9.32 14.97 27.22
CA ASN A 187 10.32 14.82 28.28
C ASN A 187 10.24 15.87 29.42
N ASN A 188 9.41 16.91 29.26
CA ASN A 188 9.10 17.91 30.28
C ASN A 188 7.67 17.76 30.89
N GLY A 189 6.90 16.74 30.51
CA GLY A 189 5.51 16.52 30.97
C GLY A 189 4.41 17.21 30.15
N VAL A 190 4.73 17.86 29.02
CA VAL A 190 3.75 18.37 28.05
C VAL A 190 3.08 17.18 27.33
N ALA A 191 1.75 17.07 27.37
CA ALA A 191 1.02 16.02 26.64
C ALA A 191 1.26 16.07 25.12
N LEU A 192 1.47 14.90 24.51
CA LEU A 192 1.76 14.74 23.07
C LEU A 192 0.55 14.30 22.24
N ALA A 193 -0.52 13.86 22.88
CA ALA A 193 -1.73 13.35 22.26
C ALA A 193 -2.92 13.59 23.18
N ALA A 194 -4.13 13.61 22.62
CA ALA A 194 -5.35 13.43 23.39
C ALA A 194 -5.33 12.07 24.13
N ALA A 195 -5.88 12.03 25.34
CA ALA A 195 -5.95 10.81 26.14
C ALA A 195 -6.78 9.73 25.43
N GLN A 196 -6.27 8.51 25.40
CA GLN A 196 -6.95 7.35 24.81
C GLN A 196 -7.54 6.49 25.93
N TYR A 197 -8.73 5.92 25.69
CA TYR A 197 -9.44 5.09 26.65
C TYR A 197 -9.95 3.82 25.97
N GLN A 198 -9.69 2.67 26.57
CA GLN A 198 -10.32 1.39 26.24
C GLN A 198 -11.15 0.96 27.44
N ILE A 199 -12.47 0.84 27.28
CA ILE A 199 -13.40 0.37 28.30
C ILE A 199 -13.71 -1.10 28.02
N HIS A 200 -13.59 -1.91 29.05
CA HIS A 200 -13.67 -3.36 29.01
C HIS A 200 -14.81 -3.89 29.88
N ASP A 201 -15.47 -4.94 29.39
CA ASP A 201 -16.44 -5.69 30.17
C ASP A 201 -15.80 -6.66 31.18
N THR A 202 -16.65 -7.40 31.89
CA THR A 202 -16.27 -8.40 32.89
C THR A 202 -15.54 -9.63 32.32
N LEU A 203 -15.53 -9.79 31.00
CA LEU A 203 -14.75 -10.81 30.28
C LEU A 203 -13.46 -10.23 29.68
N GLY A 204 -13.19 -8.94 29.90
CA GLY A 204 -12.02 -8.21 29.42
C GLY A 204 -12.11 -7.75 27.95
N ARG A 205 -13.26 -7.93 27.30
CA ARG A 205 -13.45 -7.53 25.89
C ARG A 205 -13.63 -6.01 25.80
N VAL A 206 -12.98 -5.35 24.84
CA VAL A 206 -13.16 -3.91 24.61
C VAL A 206 -14.57 -3.67 24.08
N VAL A 207 -15.42 -3.00 24.87
CA VAL A 207 -16.80 -2.63 24.48
C VAL A 207 -16.89 -1.20 23.97
N ARG A 208 -15.92 -0.35 24.32
CA ARG A 208 -15.84 1.04 23.86
C ARG A 208 -14.39 1.51 23.75
N VAL A 209 -14.05 2.11 22.61
CA VAL A 209 -12.84 2.93 22.43
C VAL A 209 -13.25 4.40 22.46
N ARG A 210 -12.47 5.24 23.13
CA ARG A 210 -12.69 6.69 23.17
C ARG A 210 -11.36 7.46 23.06
N SER A 211 -11.41 8.58 22.32
CA SER A 211 -10.44 9.67 22.41
C SER A 211 -11.15 11.01 22.64
N ASP A 212 -10.43 12.07 22.98
CA ASP A 212 -10.93 13.44 22.79
C ASP A 212 -10.65 13.89 21.33
N SER A 213 -11.57 14.66 20.72
CA SER A 213 -11.51 15.02 19.29
C SER A 213 -10.65 16.26 19.01
N PHE A 214 -10.10 16.36 17.80
CA PHE A 214 -9.40 17.56 17.37
C PHE A 214 -10.31 18.79 17.32
N MET A 215 -9.79 19.91 17.80
CA MET A 215 -10.35 21.25 17.62
C MET A 215 -9.18 22.22 17.42
N ALA A 216 -9.32 23.14 16.46
CA ALA A 216 -8.39 24.25 16.29
C ALA A 216 -8.53 25.31 17.41
N GLU A 217 -7.50 26.15 17.55
CA GLU A 217 -7.50 27.27 18.51
C GLU A 217 -8.70 28.20 18.30
N GLY A 218 -9.51 28.37 19.36
CA GLY A 218 -10.71 29.23 19.35
C GLY A 218 -11.88 28.61 20.11
N ASN A 219 -12.17 27.32 19.90
CA ASN A 219 -13.32 26.62 20.48
C ASN A 219 -13.02 25.91 21.82
N ALA A 220 -12.08 26.43 22.62
CA ALA A 220 -11.49 25.72 23.77
C ALA A 220 -12.43 25.41 24.96
N GLY A 221 -13.71 25.82 24.91
CA GLY A 221 -14.68 25.59 25.98
C GLY A 221 -15.35 24.20 25.96
N ASN A 222 -15.60 23.63 24.79
CA ASN A 222 -16.47 22.46 24.64
C ASN A 222 -15.65 21.18 24.40
N ARG A 223 -15.99 20.08 25.09
CA ARG A 223 -15.32 18.78 24.90
C ARG A 223 -16.24 17.81 24.20
N TYR A 224 -15.85 17.35 23.02
CA TYR A 224 -16.56 16.32 22.27
C TYR A 224 -15.65 15.09 22.10
N PRO A 225 -15.82 14.05 22.94
CA PRO A 225 -15.07 12.81 22.75
C PRO A 225 -15.57 12.06 21.52
N SER A 226 -14.62 11.56 20.72
CA SER A 226 -14.85 10.57 19.68
C SER A 226 -15.00 9.21 20.35
N ILE A 227 -16.03 8.46 19.96
CA ILE A 227 -16.38 7.15 20.54
C ILE A 227 -16.64 6.14 19.43
N GLN A 228 -16.12 4.93 19.61
CA GLN A 228 -16.53 3.73 18.87
C GLN A 228 -16.98 2.64 19.85
N ASP A 229 -18.18 2.12 19.66
CA ASP A 229 -18.78 1.08 20.50
C ASP A 229 -18.79 -0.29 19.81
N THR A 230 -18.67 -1.36 20.57
CA THR A 230 -18.69 -2.76 20.10
C THR A 230 -19.57 -3.61 21.02
N ILE A 231 -20.65 -4.16 20.47
CA ILE A 231 -21.62 -5.00 21.17
C ILE A 231 -21.35 -6.46 20.80
N TYR A 232 -21.08 -7.30 21.81
CA TYR A 232 -20.86 -8.74 21.63
C TYR A 232 -22.14 -9.54 21.89
N ASN A 233 -22.33 -10.64 21.16
CA ASN A 233 -23.36 -11.62 21.46
C ASN A 233 -22.97 -12.52 22.67
N ALA A 234 -23.87 -13.42 23.06
CA ALA A 234 -23.67 -14.34 24.18
C ALA A 234 -22.53 -15.37 23.97
N LEU A 235 -22.05 -15.55 22.74
CA LEU A 235 -20.88 -16.39 22.41
C LEU A 235 -19.57 -15.58 22.36
N GLY A 236 -19.64 -14.25 22.48
CA GLY A 236 -18.49 -13.36 22.42
C GLY A 236 -18.07 -12.92 21.03
N GLN A 237 -18.89 -13.14 20.01
CA GLN A 237 -18.67 -12.59 18.66
C GLN A 237 -19.25 -11.17 18.57
N THR A 238 -18.65 -10.30 17.77
CA THR A 238 -19.14 -8.94 17.52
C THR A 238 -20.49 -8.99 16.82
N ALA A 239 -21.57 -8.64 17.52
CA ALA A 239 -22.92 -8.57 16.95
C ALA A 239 -23.15 -7.24 16.22
N GLN A 240 -22.66 -6.15 16.79
CA GLN A 240 -22.70 -4.82 16.20
C GLN A 240 -21.43 -4.04 16.56
N GLN A 241 -20.99 -3.16 15.66
CA GLN A 241 -19.92 -2.19 15.92
C GLN A 241 -20.32 -0.84 15.35
N SER A 242 -20.15 0.23 16.13
CA SER A 242 -20.47 1.57 15.67
C SER A 242 -19.35 2.09 14.75
N ILE A 243 -19.73 3.00 13.87
CA ILE A 243 -18.78 3.92 13.26
C ILE A 243 -18.42 4.98 14.31
N ALA A 244 -17.24 5.58 14.23
CA ALA A 244 -16.81 6.60 15.19
C ALA A 244 -17.75 7.82 15.16
N TYR A 245 -18.17 8.30 16.34
CA TYR A 245 -19.14 9.39 16.48
C TYR A 245 -18.82 10.30 17.67
N LEU A 246 -19.34 11.54 17.67
CA LEU A 246 -19.21 12.45 18.81
C LEU A 246 -20.28 12.15 19.87
N LEU A 247 -19.85 11.78 21.08
CA LEU A 247 -20.77 11.76 22.22
C LEU A 247 -20.97 13.18 22.76
N VAL A 248 -22.19 13.68 22.66
CA VAL A 248 -22.63 14.95 23.26
C VAL A 248 -23.48 14.66 24.49
N ALA A 249 -23.17 15.29 25.62
CA ALA A 249 -23.86 15.06 26.89
C ALA A 249 -25.31 15.58 26.85
N SER A 250 -26.29 14.69 27.05
CA SER A 250 -27.70 15.03 26.99
C SER A 250 -28.24 15.57 28.32
N GLY A 251 -28.20 16.90 28.49
CA GLY A 251 -28.81 17.64 29.61
C GLY A 251 -27.88 18.70 30.21
N SER A 252 -28.36 19.85 30.69
CA SER A 252 -29.74 20.22 31.02
C SER A 252 -30.29 21.39 30.16
N SER A 253 -31.62 21.51 30.12
CA SER A 253 -32.34 22.57 29.41
C SER A 253 -32.24 23.92 30.14
N GLY A 254 -31.22 24.73 29.83
CA GLY A 254 -31.06 26.07 30.40
C GLY A 254 -30.08 26.97 29.65
N ASP A 255 -28.91 26.45 29.25
CA ASP A 255 -27.80 27.27 28.76
C ASP A 255 -27.81 27.43 27.23
N SER A 256 -27.87 28.67 26.76
CA SER A 256 -28.20 29.04 25.37
C SER A 256 -27.02 29.00 24.38
N GLU A 257 -25.85 28.49 24.78
CA GLU A 257 -24.59 28.67 24.02
C GLU A 257 -23.86 27.36 23.65
N LEU A 258 -24.43 26.19 23.96
CA LEU A 258 -23.81 24.88 23.71
C LEU A 258 -24.38 24.13 22.48
N MET A 259 -24.39 24.81 21.34
CA MET A 259 -24.56 24.14 20.04
C MET A 259 -23.19 23.87 19.42
N ALA A 260 -22.88 22.61 19.11
CA ALA A 260 -21.81 22.37 18.13
C ALA A 260 -22.26 22.94 16.78
N PRO A 261 -21.34 23.46 15.94
CA PRO A 261 -21.70 24.10 14.69
C PRO A 261 -22.42 23.13 13.75
N ALA A 262 -23.35 23.64 12.93
CA ALA A 262 -24.28 22.81 12.14
C ALA A 262 -23.61 21.83 11.14
N TRP A 263 -22.33 22.03 10.81
CA TRP A 263 -21.53 21.13 9.97
C TRP A 263 -20.84 19.99 10.76
N LEU A 264 -20.91 19.98 12.10
CA LEU A 264 -20.35 18.96 13.00
C LEU A 264 -21.48 18.37 13.86
N GLN A 265 -22.41 17.64 13.22
CA GLN A 265 -23.74 17.30 13.77
C GLN A 265 -23.69 16.79 15.24
N PRO A 266 -24.04 17.63 16.24
CA PRO A 266 -24.00 17.22 17.64
C PRO A 266 -25.11 16.22 17.94
N GLY A 267 -24.76 15.10 18.57
CA GLY A 267 -25.74 14.06 18.90
C GLY A 267 -26.17 13.22 17.70
N SER A 268 -25.33 13.12 16.66
CA SER A 268 -25.45 12.07 15.65
C SER A 268 -25.59 10.71 16.33
N SER A 269 -26.73 10.03 16.14
CA SER A 269 -26.94 8.69 16.71
C SER A 269 -25.91 7.71 16.12
N PRO A 270 -25.37 6.76 16.92
CA PRO A 270 -24.38 5.82 16.43
C PRO A 270 -24.93 5.04 15.24
N ARG A 271 -24.21 5.11 14.11
CA ARG A 271 -24.49 4.29 12.93
C ARG A 271 -23.75 2.96 13.10
N TRP A 272 -24.46 1.85 12.95
CA TRP A 272 -23.94 0.51 13.27
C TRP A 272 -23.70 -0.33 12.02
N SER A 273 -22.53 -0.95 11.94
CA SER A 273 -22.35 -2.21 11.21
C SER A 273 -22.86 -3.35 12.09
N SER A 274 -23.49 -4.36 11.50
CA SER A 274 -24.10 -5.49 12.22
C SER A 274 -23.89 -6.82 11.52
N TYR A 275 -23.71 -7.89 12.31
CA TYR A 275 -23.20 -9.18 11.85
C TYR A 275 -24.08 -10.34 12.35
N GLU A 276 -24.48 -11.23 11.45
CA GLU A 276 -25.16 -12.49 11.74
C GLU A 276 -24.24 -13.66 11.43
N TYR A 277 -24.24 -14.68 12.30
CA TYR A 277 -23.31 -15.81 12.28
C TYR A 277 -24.04 -17.16 12.17
N ASP A 278 -23.39 -18.15 11.57
CA ASP A 278 -23.83 -19.54 11.65
C ASP A 278 -23.42 -20.24 12.95
N GLN A 279 -23.82 -21.50 13.13
CA GLN A 279 -23.49 -22.33 14.29
C GLN A 279 -22.00 -22.69 14.42
N LEU A 280 -21.19 -22.42 13.38
CA LEU A 280 -19.73 -22.58 13.40
C LEU A 280 -19.01 -21.25 13.67
N GLY A 281 -19.76 -20.15 13.84
CA GLY A 281 -19.23 -18.82 14.11
C GLY A 281 -18.71 -18.09 12.89
N ARG A 282 -19.13 -18.47 11.68
CA ARG A 282 -18.80 -17.77 10.43
C ARG A 282 -19.85 -16.71 10.12
N VAL A 283 -19.44 -15.53 9.66
CA VAL A 283 -20.37 -14.47 9.22
C VAL A 283 -21.14 -14.95 7.99
N ILE A 284 -22.47 -14.93 8.08
CA ILE A 284 -23.41 -15.28 7.00
C ILE A 284 -24.17 -14.08 6.45
N LYS A 285 -24.22 -12.98 7.20
CA LYS A 285 -24.72 -11.70 6.73
C LYS A 285 -24.06 -10.57 7.49
N GLU A 286 -23.73 -9.52 6.78
CA GLU A 286 -23.31 -8.24 7.31
C GLU A 286 -24.26 -7.14 6.78
N THR A 287 -24.47 -6.10 7.57
CA THR A 287 -25.28 -4.93 7.19
C THR A 287 -24.63 -3.66 7.74
N ARG A 288 -24.19 -2.80 6.83
CA ARG A 288 -23.53 -1.50 7.09
C ARG A 288 -24.41 -0.35 6.61
N PRO A 289 -24.21 0.89 7.08
CA PRO A 289 -24.83 2.08 6.47
C PRO A 289 -24.22 2.33 5.08
N ASP A 290 -25.04 2.67 4.08
CA ASP A 290 -24.58 2.88 2.68
C ASP A 290 -24.14 4.33 2.36
N GLY A 291 -24.17 5.22 3.35
CA GLY A 291 -23.87 6.64 3.20
C GLY A 291 -25.03 7.51 2.71
N ASN A 292 -25.97 6.96 1.94
CA ASN A 292 -27.19 7.66 1.49
C ASN A 292 -28.35 7.58 2.52
N GLY A 293 -28.05 7.17 3.76
CA GLY A 293 -29.03 6.95 4.83
C GLY A 293 -29.75 5.60 4.75
N GLY A 294 -29.41 4.75 3.78
CA GLY A 294 -29.85 3.36 3.70
C GLY A 294 -28.82 2.39 4.29
N THR A 295 -28.83 1.15 3.79
CA THR A 295 -27.95 0.08 4.28
C THR A 295 -27.42 -0.80 3.15
N ALA A 296 -26.09 -0.93 3.07
CA ALA A 296 -25.43 -1.94 2.26
C ALA A 296 -25.48 -3.30 2.98
N VAL A 297 -25.87 -4.35 2.27
CA VAL A 297 -25.98 -5.71 2.83
C VAL A 297 -25.06 -6.64 2.04
N LEU A 298 -24.19 -7.35 2.76
CA LEU A 298 -23.38 -8.45 2.23
C LEU A 298 -23.95 -9.75 2.81
N GLN A 299 -24.25 -10.73 1.96
CA GLN A 299 -24.69 -12.06 2.37
C GLN A 299 -23.67 -13.10 1.95
N THR A 300 -23.43 -14.10 2.82
CA THR A 300 -22.46 -15.17 2.61
C THR A 300 -23.10 -16.52 2.92
N ALA A 301 -23.25 -17.37 1.91
CA ALA A 301 -23.72 -18.74 2.05
C ALA A 301 -22.55 -19.72 1.93
N TYR A 302 -22.48 -20.70 2.84
CA TYR A 302 -21.46 -21.76 2.84
C TYR A 302 -22.11 -23.11 2.55
N ASN A 303 -21.72 -23.75 1.44
CA ASN A 303 -22.24 -25.02 0.96
C ASN A 303 -21.09 -26.04 0.81
N GLY A 304 -20.64 -26.59 1.95
CA GLY A 304 -19.47 -27.48 1.98
C GLY A 304 -18.18 -26.73 1.66
N LEU A 305 -17.64 -26.95 0.46
CA LEU A 305 -16.43 -26.28 -0.06
C LEU A 305 -16.74 -25.10 -1.01
N GLU A 306 -18.02 -24.81 -1.26
CA GLU A 306 -18.48 -23.63 -2.00
C GLU A 306 -18.84 -22.51 -1.00
N THR A 307 -18.25 -21.34 -1.19
CA THR A 307 -18.69 -20.08 -0.56
C THR A 307 -19.31 -19.20 -1.64
N VAL A 308 -20.52 -18.71 -1.41
CA VAL A 308 -21.20 -17.74 -2.29
C VAL A 308 -21.39 -16.44 -1.52
N THR A 309 -20.83 -15.33 -2.02
CA THR A 309 -21.11 -13.99 -1.50
C THR A 309 -22.06 -13.24 -2.44
N THR A 310 -22.88 -12.36 -1.88
CA THR A 310 -23.81 -11.49 -2.63
C THR A 310 -23.82 -10.11 -1.99
N ASN A 311 -23.43 -9.08 -2.74
CA ASN A 311 -23.26 -7.72 -2.22
C ASN A 311 -24.54 -6.87 -2.36
N ALA A 312 -24.45 -5.60 -1.96
CA ALA A 312 -25.59 -4.67 -1.91
C ALA A 312 -26.26 -4.37 -3.26
N LEU A 313 -25.57 -4.59 -4.40
CA LEU A 313 -26.15 -4.49 -5.74
C LEU A 313 -26.65 -5.83 -6.30
N GLY A 314 -26.63 -6.90 -5.50
CA GLY A 314 -27.01 -8.24 -5.93
C GLY A 314 -25.98 -8.92 -6.84
N GLN A 315 -24.76 -8.36 -6.96
CA GLN A 315 -23.65 -9.02 -7.66
C GLN A 315 -23.21 -10.24 -6.84
N VAL A 316 -23.04 -11.39 -7.51
CA VAL A 316 -22.72 -12.67 -6.87
C VAL A 316 -21.29 -13.09 -7.22
N LYS A 317 -20.50 -13.46 -6.21
CA LYS A 317 -19.17 -14.07 -6.37
C LYS A 317 -19.17 -15.44 -5.72
N LYS A 318 -18.51 -16.42 -6.32
CA LYS A 318 -18.40 -17.79 -5.76
C LYS A 318 -16.95 -18.23 -5.68
N THR A 319 -16.57 -18.80 -4.56
CA THR A 319 -15.26 -19.41 -4.33
C THR A 319 -15.45 -20.89 -4.04
N TYR A 320 -14.88 -21.73 -4.89
CA TYR A 320 -14.84 -23.18 -4.72
C TYR A 320 -13.46 -23.57 -4.19
N ARG A 321 -13.43 -24.35 -3.12
CA ARG A 321 -12.19 -24.80 -2.47
C ARG A 321 -11.95 -26.28 -2.70
N ASN A 322 -10.68 -26.66 -2.75
CA ASN A 322 -10.26 -28.05 -2.72
C ASN A 322 -10.37 -28.63 -1.28
N ALA A 323 -10.05 -29.91 -1.12
CA ALA A 323 -10.12 -30.60 0.17
C ALA A 323 -9.11 -30.09 1.23
N THR A 324 -8.12 -29.25 0.86
CA THR A 324 -7.18 -28.57 1.77
C THR A 324 -7.59 -27.12 2.08
N GLY A 325 -8.75 -26.65 1.59
CA GLY A 325 -9.29 -25.30 1.86
C GLY A 325 -8.78 -24.19 0.94
N GLN A 326 -7.96 -24.53 -0.06
CA GLN A 326 -7.40 -23.60 -1.03
C GLN A 326 -8.39 -23.39 -2.18
N ALA A 327 -8.52 -22.17 -2.70
CA ALA A 327 -9.48 -21.87 -3.75
C ALA A 327 -9.05 -22.48 -5.10
N GLU A 328 -9.74 -23.53 -5.57
CA GLU A 328 -9.46 -24.18 -6.87
C GLU A 328 -10.13 -23.44 -8.04
N ARG A 329 -11.21 -22.70 -7.77
CA ARG A 329 -11.91 -21.86 -8.75
C ARG A 329 -12.61 -20.68 -8.05
N VAL A 330 -12.49 -19.50 -8.64
CA VAL A 330 -13.35 -18.34 -8.35
C VAL A 330 -14.21 -18.05 -9.58
N GLU A 331 -15.47 -17.68 -9.35
CA GLU A 331 -16.48 -17.32 -10.36
C GLU A 331 -17.02 -15.92 -10.03
N ASP A 332 -17.03 -15.02 -11.02
CA ASP A 332 -17.47 -13.62 -10.87
C ASP A 332 -18.98 -13.41 -11.18
N ALA A 333 -19.44 -12.16 -11.05
CA ALA A 333 -20.83 -11.78 -11.30
C ALA A 333 -21.25 -11.81 -12.79
N GLN A 334 -20.33 -12.13 -13.71
CA GLN A 334 -20.58 -12.42 -15.13
C GLN A 334 -20.38 -13.92 -15.44
N GLY A 335 -20.21 -14.77 -14.42
CA GLY A 335 -19.97 -16.21 -14.56
C GLY A 335 -18.61 -16.57 -15.17
N GLN A 336 -17.68 -15.61 -15.25
CA GLN A 336 -16.32 -15.83 -15.73
C GLN A 336 -15.47 -16.39 -14.58
N THR A 337 -14.40 -17.12 -14.91
CA THR A 337 -13.65 -17.89 -13.90
C THR A 337 -12.15 -17.68 -13.94
N VAL A 338 -11.55 -17.66 -12.75
CA VAL A 338 -10.14 -17.95 -12.52
C VAL A 338 -10.05 -19.36 -11.94
N LEU A 339 -9.17 -20.20 -12.50
CA LEU A 339 -8.86 -21.53 -11.97
C LEU A 339 -7.43 -21.55 -11.40
N TYR A 340 -7.21 -22.35 -10.35
CA TYR A 340 -5.92 -22.44 -9.64
C TYR A 340 -5.49 -23.91 -9.54
N GLY A 341 -4.28 -24.21 -10.01
CA GLY A 341 -3.69 -25.54 -9.96
C GLY A 341 -2.62 -25.62 -8.86
N TYR A 342 -2.82 -26.48 -7.87
CA TYR A 342 -1.89 -26.69 -6.76
C TYR A 342 -1.12 -28.01 -6.89
N ASP A 343 0.11 -28.07 -6.38
CA ASP A 343 0.84 -29.33 -6.22
C ASP A 343 0.47 -30.08 -4.91
N ALA A 344 1.12 -31.22 -4.68
CA ALA A 344 0.89 -32.06 -3.50
C ALA A 344 1.45 -31.46 -2.18
N LEU A 345 2.17 -30.34 -2.23
CA LEU A 345 2.60 -29.55 -1.07
C LEU A 345 1.72 -28.30 -0.87
N GLY A 346 0.69 -28.11 -1.71
CA GLY A 346 -0.22 -26.96 -1.67
C GLY A 346 0.31 -25.72 -2.39
N GLN A 347 1.38 -25.82 -3.18
CA GLN A 347 1.99 -24.67 -3.86
C GLN A 347 1.25 -24.36 -5.17
N LEU A 348 1.01 -23.07 -5.45
CA LEU A 348 0.28 -22.61 -6.64
C LEU A 348 1.13 -22.79 -7.91
N THR A 349 0.94 -23.87 -8.65
CA THR A 349 1.69 -24.16 -9.88
C THR A 349 1.11 -23.50 -11.14
N GLN A 350 -0.16 -23.10 -11.12
CA GLN A 350 -0.83 -22.54 -12.30
C GLN A 350 -2.01 -21.65 -11.92
N THR A 351 -2.19 -20.54 -12.62
CA THR A 351 -3.47 -19.84 -12.73
C THR A 351 -4.00 -19.93 -14.17
N ASN A 352 -5.32 -19.84 -14.32
CA ASN A 352 -5.99 -19.71 -15.61
C ASN A 352 -7.12 -18.68 -15.50
N ALA A 353 -6.80 -17.44 -15.82
CA ALA A 353 -7.68 -16.28 -15.81
C ALA A 353 -8.40 -16.15 -17.16
N ALA A 354 -9.54 -16.85 -17.30
CA ALA A 354 -10.32 -16.94 -18.54
C ALA A 354 -9.46 -17.21 -19.81
N GLY A 355 -8.51 -18.13 -19.74
CA GLY A 355 -7.59 -18.49 -20.82
C GLY A 355 -6.24 -17.77 -20.81
N SER A 356 -6.06 -16.73 -19.98
CA SER A 356 -4.74 -16.17 -19.67
C SER A 356 -4.07 -17.08 -18.64
N ILE A 357 -3.03 -17.82 -19.03
CA ILE A 357 -2.46 -18.91 -18.23
C ILE A 357 -1.04 -18.56 -17.77
N THR A 358 -0.89 -18.28 -16.48
CA THR A 358 0.42 -18.13 -15.83
C THR A 358 0.80 -19.46 -15.16
N LYS A 359 2.05 -19.90 -15.33
CA LYS A 359 2.60 -21.13 -14.74
C LYS A 359 3.77 -20.80 -13.83
N LEU A 360 3.88 -21.50 -12.72
CA LEU A 360 4.89 -21.30 -11.69
C LEU A 360 5.64 -22.62 -11.44
N SER A 361 6.88 -22.53 -10.99
CA SER A 361 7.70 -23.67 -10.57
C SER A 361 8.49 -23.31 -9.32
N TYR A 362 8.79 -24.33 -8.51
CA TYR A 362 9.38 -24.17 -7.18
C TYR A 362 10.57 -25.11 -6.97
N ASP A 363 11.47 -24.74 -6.06
CA ASP A 363 12.51 -25.65 -5.54
C ASP A 363 12.01 -26.55 -4.39
N LEU A 364 12.87 -27.43 -3.86
CA LEU A 364 12.48 -28.34 -2.78
C LEU A 364 11.96 -27.59 -1.54
N ARG A 365 12.50 -26.41 -1.23
CA ARG A 365 12.07 -25.58 -0.09
C ARG A 365 10.84 -24.71 -0.40
N GLY A 366 10.36 -24.75 -1.65
CA GLY A 366 9.13 -24.11 -2.08
C GLY A 366 9.30 -22.68 -2.57
N ARG A 367 10.51 -22.24 -2.91
CA ARG A 367 10.79 -20.89 -3.44
C ARG A 367 10.60 -20.87 -4.96
N LYS A 368 10.00 -19.81 -5.50
CA LYS A 368 9.57 -19.72 -6.92
C LYS A 368 10.77 -19.65 -7.86
N THR A 369 11.17 -20.74 -8.50
CA THR A 369 12.33 -20.80 -9.40
C THR A 369 12.04 -20.33 -10.82
N SER A 370 10.77 -20.38 -11.27
CA SER A 370 10.38 -19.93 -12.61
C SER A 370 8.92 -19.47 -12.65
N MET A 371 8.64 -18.50 -13.51
CA MET A 371 7.32 -18.01 -13.86
C MET A 371 7.20 -17.86 -15.38
N GLN A 372 6.20 -18.49 -15.99
CA GLN A 372 5.81 -18.22 -17.36
C GLN A 372 4.47 -17.48 -17.32
N ASP A 373 4.48 -16.19 -17.64
CA ASP A 373 3.31 -15.33 -17.75
C ASP A 373 3.05 -15.01 -19.23
N PRO A 374 1.78 -14.85 -19.68
CA PRO A 374 1.49 -14.52 -21.07
C PRO A 374 1.78 -13.03 -21.38
N ALA A 375 1.68 -12.11 -20.42
CA ALA A 375 2.07 -10.72 -20.64
C ALA A 375 3.58 -10.54 -20.45
N MET A 376 4.11 -10.97 -19.30
CA MET A 376 5.50 -10.71 -18.90
C MET A 376 6.56 -11.66 -19.48
N GLY A 377 6.14 -12.65 -20.27
CA GLY A 377 7.02 -13.70 -20.78
C GLY A 377 7.51 -14.65 -19.67
N ARG A 378 8.69 -15.23 -19.87
CA ARG A 378 9.37 -16.12 -18.91
C ARG A 378 10.26 -15.32 -17.97
N TRP A 379 10.18 -15.61 -16.68
CA TRP A 379 11.11 -15.17 -15.65
C TRP A 379 11.69 -16.36 -14.92
N ASP A 380 12.98 -16.34 -14.63
CA ASP A 380 13.68 -17.34 -13.83
C ASP A 380 14.35 -16.68 -12.62
N TYR A 381 14.43 -17.41 -11.51
CA TYR A 381 14.89 -16.90 -10.21
C TYR A 381 15.79 -17.92 -9.51
N ALA A 382 16.79 -17.44 -8.77
CA ALA A 382 17.65 -18.27 -7.93
C ALA A 382 17.94 -17.62 -6.58
N TYR A 383 18.00 -18.46 -5.54
CA TYR A 383 18.06 -18.07 -4.14
C TYR A 383 19.27 -18.69 -3.43
N ASN A 384 19.86 -17.97 -2.47
CA ASN A 384 20.93 -18.51 -1.63
C ASN A 384 20.41 -19.52 -0.60
N ALA A 385 21.29 -20.17 0.16
CA ALA A 385 20.87 -21.13 1.19
C ALA A 385 20.01 -20.52 2.32
N PHE A 386 20.01 -19.21 2.54
CA PHE A 386 19.19 -18.59 3.60
C PHE A 386 17.72 -18.47 3.18
N GLY A 387 17.45 -18.19 1.90
CA GLY A 387 16.11 -17.91 1.40
C GLY A 387 16.05 -16.71 0.45
N GLU A 388 17.13 -15.97 0.31
CA GLU A 388 17.15 -14.63 -0.29
C GLU A 388 17.37 -14.71 -1.79
N LEU A 389 16.68 -13.85 -2.54
CA LEU A 389 16.76 -13.79 -4.01
C LEU A 389 18.10 -13.18 -4.42
N VAL A 390 19.02 -13.98 -4.94
CA VAL A 390 20.38 -13.54 -5.33
C VAL A 390 20.54 -13.36 -6.83
N TRP A 391 19.62 -13.89 -7.63
CA TRP A 391 19.61 -13.71 -9.07
C TRP A 391 18.21 -13.84 -9.65
N GLN A 392 17.89 -13.04 -10.66
CA GLN A 392 16.71 -13.20 -11.49
C GLN A 392 17.03 -12.84 -12.94
N GLN A 393 16.25 -13.36 -13.88
CA GLN A 393 16.35 -13.03 -15.30
C GLN A 393 14.98 -13.01 -15.96
N ASP A 394 14.75 -12.01 -16.82
CA ASP A 394 13.54 -11.86 -17.63
C ASP A 394 13.65 -12.55 -19.00
N SER A 395 12.61 -12.46 -19.82
CA SER A 395 12.58 -13.12 -21.13
C SER A 395 13.39 -12.38 -22.21
N LEU A 396 13.75 -11.11 -21.99
CA LEU A 396 14.79 -10.42 -22.76
C LEU A 396 16.21 -10.85 -22.36
N SER A 397 16.36 -11.83 -21.47
CA SER A 397 17.63 -12.30 -20.91
C SER A 397 18.37 -11.25 -20.06
N GLN A 398 17.69 -10.22 -19.59
CA GLN A 398 18.22 -9.20 -18.69
C GLN A 398 18.36 -9.80 -17.29
N ALA A 399 19.61 -10.07 -16.88
CA ALA A 399 19.92 -10.72 -15.62
C ALA A 399 20.29 -9.70 -14.53
N VAL A 400 19.58 -9.76 -13.40
CA VAL A 400 19.87 -9.00 -12.18
C VAL A 400 20.53 -9.92 -11.16
N THR A 401 21.61 -9.45 -10.52
CA THR A 401 22.27 -10.15 -9.40
C THR A 401 22.19 -9.29 -8.14
N ILE A 402 21.92 -9.91 -7.00
CA ILE A 402 21.69 -9.24 -5.71
C ILE A 402 22.63 -9.84 -4.66
N ALA A 403 23.19 -9.00 -3.78
CA ALA A 403 23.98 -9.45 -2.63
C ALA A 403 23.44 -8.87 -1.32
N TYR A 404 23.73 -9.57 -0.23
CA TYR A 404 23.22 -9.30 1.12
C TYR A 404 24.34 -9.40 2.17
N ASP A 405 24.16 -8.71 3.29
CA ASP A 405 25.04 -8.79 4.46
C ASP A 405 24.68 -9.98 5.40
N PRO A 406 25.45 -10.21 6.49
CA PRO A 406 25.14 -11.21 7.51
C PRO A 406 23.83 -10.99 8.32
N LEU A 407 23.09 -9.90 8.08
CA LEU A 407 21.75 -9.66 8.65
C LEU A 407 20.63 -9.80 7.60
N GLY A 408 20.97 -10.03 6.33
CA GLY A 408 20.01 -10.13 5.22
C GLY A 408 19.62 -8.78 4.61
N ARG A 409 20.41 -7.72 4.82
CA ARG A 409 20.20 -6.40 4.20
C ARG A 409 20.90 -6.34 2.84
N MET A 410 20.22 -5.84 1.80
CA MET A 410 20.74 -5.81 0.43
C MET A 410 21.93 -4.85 0.31
N THR A 411 23.15 -5.35 0.04
CA THR A 411 24.36 -4.51 -0.11
C THR A 411 24.62 -4.10 -1.55
N ASP A 412 24.22 -4.91 -2.52
CA ASP A 412 24.53 -4.70 -3.93
C ASP A 412 23.38 -5.18 -4.82
N ARG A 413 23.13 -4.45 -5.90
CA ARG A 413 22.29 -4.90 -7.02
C ARG A 413 22.95 -4.53 -8.35
N ILE A 414 23.22 -5.55 -9.15
CA ILE A 414 23.91 -5.45 -10.43
C ILE A 414 22.88 -5.73 -11.52
N GLU A 415 22.59 -4.72 -12.33
CA GLU A 415 21.60 -4.73 -13.40
C GLU A 415 22.28 -4.23 -14.70
N PRO A 416 21.86 -4.68 -15.91
CA PRO A 416 22.48 -4.27 -17.17
C PRO A 416 22.62 -2.76 -17.38
N ASP A 417 21.62 -1.97 -16.96
CA ASP A 417 21.64 -0.49 -17.08
C ASP A 417 22.16 0.23 -15.82
N LEU A 418 22.23 -0.45 -14.66
CA LEU A 418 22.48 0.18 -13.36
C LEU A 418 23.18 -0.77 -12.39
N ILE A 419 24.28 -0.34 -11.79
CA ILE A 419 24.95 -1.04 -10.68
C ILE A 419 24.81 -0.16 -9.45
N SER A 420 24.21 -0.70 -8.40
CA SER A 420 23.87 0.00 -7.15
C SER A 420 24.47 -0.67 -5.93
N HIS A 421 24.86 0.13 -4.94
CA HIS A 421 25.37 -0.33 -3.65
C HIS A 421 24.71 0.41 -2.48
N TRP A 422 24.50 -0.29 -1.36
CA TRP A 422 23.97 0.26 -0.11
C TRP A 422 24.90 -0.05 1.06
N TYR A 423 25.14 0.97 1.89
CA TYR A 423 26.02 0.92 3.05
C TYR A 423 25.21 1.25 4.30
N TYR A 424 24.97 0.23 5.12
CA TYR A 424 24.30 0.35 6.41
C TYR A 424 25.31 0.52 7.55
N ASP A 425 24.87 1.08 8.68
CA ASP A 425 25.66 1.34 9.90
C ASP A 425 26.81 2.36 9.76
N LYS A 426 27.47 2.42 8.59
CA LYS A 426 28.55 3.33 8.20
C LYS A 426 28.43 3.72 6.72
N LYS A 427 29.04 4.86 6.37
CA LYS A 427 29.21 5.35 5.00
C LYS A 427 30.29 4.55 4.25
N VAL A 428 30.41 4.75 2.93
CA VAL A 428 31.36 4.01 2.07
C VAL A 428 32.83 4.15 2.50
N ASP A 429 33.18 5.27 3.12
CA ASP A 429 34.51 5.57 3.67
C ASP A 429 34.75 5.00 5.08
N GLY A 430 33.78 4.25 5.61
CA GLY A 430 33.78 3.73 6.98
C GLY A 430 33.41 4.75 8.05
N SER A 431 33.06 5.99 7.69
CA SER A 431 32.64 7.01 8.66
C SER A 431 31.23 6.76 9.20
N SER A 432 30.97 7.22 10.43
CA SER A 432 29.65 7.12 11.05
C SER A 432 28.64 8.07 10.38
N CYS A 433 27.38 7.65 10.32
CA CYS A 433 26.25 8.52 9.99
C CYS A 433 25.40 8.92 11.22
N GLY A 434 25.98 8.96 12.43
CA GLY A 434 25.26 9.24 13.68
C GLY A 434 24.82 7.96 14.38
N ALA A 435 23.62 7.94 14.99
CA ALA A 435 22.99 6.71 15.50
C ALA A 435 22.41 5.86 14.35
N GLY A 436 23.29 5.50 13.40
CA GLY A 436 22.94 4.81 12.16
C GLY A 436 23.02 3.28 12.22
N ILE A 437 23.32 2.67 13.37
CA ILE A 437 23.39 1.20 13.47
C ILE A 437 21.98 0.64 13.26
N GLY A 438 21.85 -0.31 12.33
CA GLY A 438 20.60 -0.83 11.80
C GLY A 438 20.10 -0.10 10.54
N LYS A 439 20.54 1.13 10.27
CA LYS A 439 19.97 2.04 9.26
C LYS A 439 20.89 2.27 8.06
N LEU A 440 20.31 2.73 6.95
CA LEU A 440 21.02 3.04 5.70
C LEU A 440 21.81 4.35 5.85
N CYS A 441 23.13 4.28 5.89
CA CYS A 441 23.96 5.49 5.92
C CYS A 441 24.16 6.10 4.52
N GLU A 442 24.26 5.28 3.48
CA GLU A 442 24.61 5.73 2.13
C GLU A 442 24.16 4.74 1.04
N ALA A 443 23.74 5.24 -0.11
CA ALA A 443 23.51 4.48 -1.34
C ALA A 443 24.25 5.14 -2.52
N THR A 444 24.78 4.34 -3.45
CA THR A 444 25.51 4.82 -4.64
C THR A 444 25.10 4.06 -5.88
N ALA A 445 25.32 4.63 -7.07
CA ALA A 445 25.25 3.90 -8.33
C ALA A 445 26.31 4.32 -9.35
N ASN A 446 26.60 3.42 -10.29
CA ASN A 446 27.59 3.60 -11.37
C ASN A 446 27.28 4.77 -12.34
N ASN A 447 26.07 5.31 -12.33
CA ASN A 447 25.69 6.53 -13.06
C ASN A 447 26.12 7.84 -12.37
N GLY A 448 26.84 7.76 -11.25
CA GLY A 448 27.27 8.94 -10.49
C GLY A 448 26.24 9.48 -9.50
N TYR A 449 25.16 8.72 -9.24
CA TYR A 449 24.26 8.99 -8.12
C TYR A 449 24.90 8.60 -6.78
N ARG A 450 24.65 9.43 -5.76
CA ARG A 450 25.06 9.16 -4.38
C ARG A 450 24.12 9.84 -3.39
N ARG A 451 23.46 9.05 -2.55
CA ARG A 451 22.62 9.48 -1.43
C ARG A 451 23.35 9.21 -0.11
N GLN A 452 23.45 10.19 0.78
CA GLN A 452 23.93 9.95 2.15
C GLN A 452 22.93 10.50 3.16
N HIS A 453 22.67 9.71 4.19
CA HIS A 453 21.90 10.10 5.37
C HIS A 453 22.84 10.48 6.53
N THR A 454 22.32 11.20 7.51
CA THR A 454 22.93 11.37 8.83
C THR A 454 21.84 11.55 9.89
N TYR A 455 21.94 10.78 10.96
CA TYR A 455 20.94 10.63 12.02
C TYR A 455 21.35 11.38 13.30
N ASP A 456 20.37 11.83 14.08
CA ASP A 456 20.64 12.34 15.43
C ASP A 456 20.95 11.20 16.43
N ALA A 457 21.09 11.52 17.72
CA ALA A 457 21.36 10.55 18.77
C ALA A 457 20.18 9.58 19.03
N MET A 458 19.01 9.82 18.45
CA MET A 458 17.81 8.99 18.56
C MET A 458 17.52 8.21 17.26
N GLY A 459 18.43 8.25 16.27
CA GLY A 459 18.31 7.50 15.02
C GLY A 459 17.39 8.14 13.99
N ARG A 460 16.97 9.40 14.17
CA ARG A 460 16.05 10.11 13.24
C ARG A 460 16.84 10.88 12.19
N PRO A 461 16.43 10.90 10.90
CA PRO A 461 17.20 11.52 9.84
C PRO A 461 17.23 13.05 10.02
N THR A 462 18.44 13.61 10.15
CA THR A 462 18.67 15.07 10.26
C THR A 462 19.14 15.70 8.96
N SER A 463 19.75 14.91 8.09
CA SER A 463 20.21 15.33 6.77
C SER A 463 20.13 14.17 5.79
N THR A 464 19.65 14.46 4.59
CA THR A 464 19.74 13.60 3.41
C THR A 464 20.33 14.43 2.28
N SER A 465 21.54 14.06 1.85
CA SER A 465 22.23 14.69 0.72
C SER A 465 22.17 13.79 -0.50
N ASN A 466 21.94 14.37 -1.69
CA ASN A 466 21.93 13.67 -2.96
C ASN A 466 22.90 14.35 -3.94
N VAL A 467 23.73 13.56 -4.62
CA VAL A 467 24.54 13.96 -5.78
C VAL A 467 24.03 13.18 -6.98
N LEU A 468 24.01 13.82 -8.16
CA LEU A 468 23.82 13.20 -9.46
C LEU A 468 24.92 13.71 -10.40
N ASP A 469 25.23 12.99 -11.48
CA ASP A 469 26.14 13.43 -12.55
C ASP A 469 27.56 13.84 -12.05
N ASN A 470 27.98 13.35 -10.87
CA ASN A 470 29.19 13.77 -10.16
C ASN A 470 29.24 15.28 -9.83
N ALA A 471 28.07 15.93 -9.65
CA ALA A 471 27.97 17.34 -9.31
C ALA A 471 28.75 17.72 -8.03
N THR A 472 29.50 18.81 -8.10
CA THR A 472 30.39 19.27 -7.00
C THR A 472 29.67 19.89 -5.81
N GLN A 473 28.34 20.05 -5.90
CA GLN A 473 27.48 20.54 -4.82
C GLN A 473 26.33 19.54 -4.63
N PRO A 474 26.21 18.85 -3.48
CA PRO A 474 25.08 17.99 -3.20
C PRO A 474 23.81 18.82 -2.97
N ALA A 475 22.69 18.31 -3.46
CA ALA A 475 21.38 18.84 -3.07
C ALA A 475 20.99 18.23 -1.72
N VAL A 476 20.86 19.07 -0.69
CA VAL A 476 20.67 18.63 0.71
C VAL A 476 19.29 19.02 1.22
N VAL A 477 18.56 18.05 1.77
CA VAL A 477 17.41 18.28 2.65
C VAL A 477 17.88 18.09 4.10
N THR A 478 17.50 18.98 5.01
CA THR A 478 17.74 18.80 6.44
C THR A 478 16.44 18.88 7.23
N GLN A 479 16.41 18.20 8.37
CA GLN A 479 15.25 18.09 9.25
C GLN A 479 15.70 18.33 10.70
N VAL A 480 14.93 19.14 11.42
CA VAL A 480 15.12 19.39 12.85
C VAL A 480 13.89 18.89 13.59
N TYR A 481 14.11 18.07 14.60
CA TYR A 481 13.06 17.58 15.49
C TYR A 481 12.95 18.46 16.72
N ASP A 482 11.74 18.60 17.25
CA ASP A 482 11.52 19.25 18.52
C ASP A 482 12.07 18.40 19.68
N SER A 483 12.84 19.05 20.55
CA SER A 483 13.57 18.40 21.63
C SER A 483 12.72 18.05 22.86
N VAL A 484 11.41 18.36 22.85
CA VAL A 484 10.47 18.00 23.92
C VAL A 484 9.50 16.91 23.45
N THR A 485 8.99 17.07 22.23
CA THR A 485 7.88 16.27 21.68
C THR A 485 8.31 15.17 20.71
N GLY A 486 9.57 15.15 20.29
CA GLY A 486 10.14 14.11 19.43
C GLY A 486 9.88 14.28 17.92
N ARG A 487 9.09 15.27 17.51
CA ARG A 487 8.49 15.37 16.16
C ARG A 487 9.20 16.34 15.23
N LEU A 488 9.02 16.16 13.93
CA LEU A 488 9.54 17.08 12.91
C LEU A 488 9.02 18.51 13.18
N LYS A 489 9.95 19.46 13.29
CA LYS A 489 9.71 20.87 13.66
C LYS A 489 10.07 21.83 12.52
N GLU A 490 11.17 21.54 11.83
CA GLU A 490 11.65 22.32 10.68
C GLU A 490 12.16 21.36 9.60
N GLN A 491 11.83 21.65 8.33
CA GLN A 491 12.46 21.04 7.16
C GLN A 491 13.06 22.14 6.28
N THR A 492 14.31 21.96 5.86
CA THR A 492 15.02 22.83 4.91
C THR A 492 15.31 22.06 3.62
N TRP A 493 15.08 22.68 2.47
CA TRP A 493 15.32 22.12 1.13
C TRP A 493 16.62 22.66 0.49
N PRO A 494 17.07 22.11 -0.66
CA PRO A 494 18.39 22.45 -1.23
C PRO A 494 18.60 23.92 -1.63
N SER A 495 17.53 24.70 -1.84
CA SER A 495 17.64 26.15 -2.09
C SER A 495 17.81 26.99 -0.81
N GLY A 496 17.77 26.36 0.37
CA GLY A 496 17.71 27.04 1.67
C GLY A 496 16.30 27.47 2.09
N TYR A 497 15.26 27.20 1.30
CA TYR A 497 13.87 27.39 1.75
C TYR A 497 13.51 26.49 2.93
N LYS A 498 12.65 26.98 3.84
CA LYS A 498 12.26 26.26 5.06
C LYS A 498 10.76 26.25 5.30
N ALA A 499 10.26 25.12 5.79
CA ALA A 499 8.94 24.99 6.40
C ALA A 499 9.06 24.61 7.87
N LEU A 500 8.17 25.16 8.70
CA LEU A 500 7.98 24.86 10.11
C LEU A 500 6.67 24.11 10.32
N TYR A 501 6.70 23.07 11.14
CA TYR A 501 5.57 22.19 11.44
C TYR A 501 5.18 22.35 12.92
N GLU A 502 3.92 22.66 13.19
CA GLU A 502 3.41 22.89 14.55
C GLU A 502 2.22 22.00 14.90
N TYR A 503 2.33 21.43 16.10
CA TYR A 503 1.34 20.54 16.70
C TYR A 503 0.58 21.29 17.80
N THR A 504 -0.66 20.90 18.08
CA THR A 504 -1.48 21.51 19.14
C THR A 504 -0.83 21.30 20.51
N GLU A 505 -0.61 22.38 21.25
CA GLU A 505 0.09 22.37 22.53
C GLU A 505 -0.77 21.80 23.68
N ALA A 506 -0.11 21.19 24.67
CA ALA A 506 -0.77 20.49 25.78
C ALA A 506 -1.66 21.35 26.69
N GLY A 507 -1.55 22.68 26.62
CA GLY A 507 -2.47 23.61 27.30
C GLY A 507 -3.94 23.38 26.90
N ALA A 508 -4.17 22.88 25.69
CA ALA A 508 -5.44 22.33 25.23
C ALA A 508 -5.36 20.79 25.17
N SER A 509 -5.30 20.13 26.33
CA SER A 509 -5.10 18.67 26.45
C SER A 509 -6.15 17.82 25.71
N TRP A 510 -7.28 18.43 25.34
CA TRP A 510 -8.41 17.85 24.60
C TRP A 510 -8.11 17.62 23.11
N SER A 511 -7.24 18.43 22.50
CA SER A 511 -6.88 18.31 21.07
C SER A 511 -5.38 18.19 20.83
N ALA A 512 -4.58 18.07 21.88
CA ALA A 512 -3.12 18.01 21.84
C ALA A 512 -2.56 17.00 20.83
N GLY A 513 -1.44 17.34 20.19
CA GLY A 513 -0.70 16.43 19.33
C GLY A 513 -1.02 16.44 17.84
N HIS A 514 -2.01 17.19 17.37
CA HIS A 514 -2.37 17.23 15.96
C HIS A 514 -1.53 18.27 15.20
N LEU A 515 -0.95 17.91 14.05
CA LEU A 515 -0.37 18.90 13.12
C LEU A 515 -1.50 19.85 12.68
N TRP A 516 -1.42 21.11 13.10
CA TRP A 516 -2.49 22.08 12.89
C TRP A 516 -2.05 23.33 12.13
N ARG A 517 -0.75 23.59 12.03
CA ARG A 517 -0.21 24.74 11.29
C ARG A 517 1.12 24.41 10.64
N VAL A 518 1.27 24.85 9.39
CA VAL A 518 2.55 24.88 8.68
C VAL A 518 2.87 26.33 8.34
N ARG A 519 4.11 26.77 8.62
CA ARG A 519 4.63 28.08 8.21
C ARG A 519 5.79 27.95 7.24
N GLY A 520 5.85 28.82 6.23
CA GLY A 520 7.07 29.03 5.45
C GLY A 520 7.93 30.11 6.09
N MET A 521 9.26 29.97 6.03
CA MET A 521 10.17 31.09 6.27
C MET A 521 10.48 31.82 4.96
N ASP A 522 10.42 33.16 4.99
CA ASP A 522 11.19 33.97 4.05
C ASP A 522 12.13 34.91 4.83
N GLY A 523 13.44 34.65 4.73
CA GLY A 523 14.44 35.26 5.59
C GLY A 523 14.15 34.95 7.07
N ALA A 524 13.84 35.98 7.85
CA ALA A 524 13.43 35.86 9.25
C ALA A 524 11.89 35.87 9.46
N THR A 525 11.11 36.17 8.42
CA THR A 525 9.65 36.27 8.49
C THR A 525 9.02 34.88 8.40
N GLN A 526 8.05 34.59 9.27
CA GLN A 526 7.34 33.30 9.29
C GLN A 526 5.88 33.50 8.90
N ASN A 527 5.50 33.03 7.71
CA ASN A 527 4.15 33.18 7.17
C ASN A 527 3.37 31.87 7.30
N ALA A 528 2.13 31.91 7.79
CA ALA A 528 1.26 30.73 7.76
C ALA A 528 0.90 30.36 6.32
N LEU A 529 1.10 29.10 5.96
CA LEU A 529 0.78 28.56 4.63
C LEU A 529 -0.36 27.55 4.67
N TRP A 530 -0.55 26.86 5.80
CA TRP A 530 -1.69 25.97 6.00
C TRP A 530 -2.09 25.93 7.48
N GLN A 531 -3.38 25.80 7.73
CA GLN A 531 -3.94 25.53 9.05
C GLN A 531 -5.07 24.51 8.96
N ALA A 532 -5.02 23.45 9.76
CA ALA A 532 -6.21 22.64 10.05
C ALA A 532 -7.23 23.50 10.81
N LYS A 533 -8.51 23.34 10.50
CA LYS A 533 -9.60 23.94 11.27
C LYS A 533 -10.37 22.85 12.00
N ASP A 534 -10.87 21.88 11.25
CA ASP A 534 -11.84 20.91 11.75
C ASP A 534 -11.53 19.49 11.22
N LYS A 535 -11.74 18.48 12.07
CA LYS A 535 -11.68 17.05 11.74
C LYS A 535 -12.96 16.34 12.20
N ASP A 536 -13.27 15.20 11.61
CA ASP A 536 -14.37 14.33 12.05
C ASP A 536 -13.91 13.35 13.18
N PRO A 537 -14.82 12.55 13.78
CA PRO A 537 -14.48 11.58 14.84
C PRO A 537 -13.44 10.52 14.43
N GLN A 538 -13.38 10.19 13.14
CA GLN A 538 -12.41 9.30 12.50
C GLN A 538 -11.03 9.96 12.33
N GLY A 539 -10.92 11.26 12.62
CA GLY A 539 -9.69 12.04 12.51
C GLY A 539 -9.40 12.57 11.10
N ARG A 540 -10.35 12.49 10.17
CA ARG A 540 -10.19 12.93 8.78
C ARG A 540 -10.33 14.44 8.65
N LEU A 541 -9.60 15.05 7.72
CA LEU A 541 -9.53 16.50 7.57
C LEU A 541 -10.77 17.06 6.83
N VAL A 542 -11.79 17.43 7.61
CA VAL A 542 -13.03 18.03 7.09
C VAL A 542 -12.80 19.47 6.61
N ARG A 543 -11.91 20.23 7.27
CA ARG A 543 -11.72 21.65 6.93
C ARG A 543 -10.31 22.17 7.23
N TYR A 544 -9.78 22.96 6.30
CA TYR A 544 -8.48 23.63 6.43
C TYR A 544 -8.48 25.01 5.76
N GLN A 545 -7.44 25.80 6.01
CA GLN A 545 -7.26 27.13 5.42
C GLN A 545 -5.83 27.29 4.88
N GLY A 546 -5.71 27.76 3.64
CA GLY A 546 -4.44 28.15 3.03
C GLY A 546 -3.96 29.52 3.52
N GLY A 547 -2.65 29.78 3.39
CA GLY A 547 -2.03 31.06 3.76
C GLY A 547 -2.56 32.28 3.00
N ASN A 548 -3.14 32.05 1.83
CA ASN A 548 -3.88 33.05 1.04
C ASN A 548 -5.30 33.35 1.56
N GLY A 549 -5.68 32.78 2.72
CA GLY A 549 -6.98 32.99 3.35
C GLY A 549 -8.13 32.15 2.79
N VAL A 550 -7.92 31.38 1.72
CA VAL A 550 -8.93 30.45 1.18
C VAL A 550 -9.18 29.33 2.18
N VAL A 551 -10.45 29.10 2.52
CA VAL A 551 -10.89 28.01 3.38
C VAL A 551 -11.49 26.91 2.51
N THR A 552 -10.96 25.70 2.64
CA THR A 552 -11.51 24.50 1.99
C THR A 552 -12.27 23.68 3.02
N GLN A 553 -13.49 23.29 2.66
CA GLN A 553 -14.37 22.41 3.43
C GLN A 553 -14.76 21.22 2.56
N ARG A 554 -14.81 20.04 3.17
CA ARG A 554 -15.30 18.80 2.56
C ARG A 554 -16.58 18.37 3.26
N ASP A 555 -17.52 17.87 2.48
CA ASP A 555 -18.61 17.05 2.98
C ASP A 555 -18.17 15.59 2.84
N ILE A 556 -17.83 14.95 3.95
CA ILE A 556 -17.31 13.57 4.00
C ILE A 556 -18.37 12.71 4.65
N GLU A 557 -18.84 11.70 3.94
CA GLU A 557 -19.88 10.82 4.47
C GLU A 557 -19.33 10.01 5.65
N ALA A 558 -19.92 10.21 6.82
CA ALA A 558 -19.44 9.63 8.07
C ALA A 558 -19.35 8.09 8.01
N ALA A 559 -20.25 7.44 7.28
CA ALA A 559 -20.23 6.00 7.09
C ALA A 559 -19.07 5.55 6.20
N THR A 560 -19.12 5.88 4.92
CA THR A 560 -18.27 5.29 3.87
C THR A 560 -16.94 6.00 3.65
N GLY A 561 -16.78 7.21 4.18
CA GLY A 561 -15.63 8.08 3.95
C GLY A 561 -15.56 8.75 2.59
N LYS A 562 -16.49 8.42 1.69
CA LYS A 562 -16.57 9.04 0.37
C LYS A 562 -16.91 10.53 0.50
N VAL A 563 -16.26 11.34 -0.32
CA VAL A 563 -16.43 12.80 -0.32
C VAL A 563 -17.66 13.17 -1.16
N ASN A 564 -18.74 13.62 -0.54
CA ASN A 564 -19.98 14.07 -1.19
C ASN A 564 -19.84 15.47 -1.81
N GLY A 565 -18.89 16.28 -1.34
CA GLY A 565 -18.62 17.59 -1.92
C GLY A 565 -17.34 18.25 -1.41
N ILE A 566 -16.76 19.15 -2.20
CA ILE A 566 -15.59 19.96 -1.83
C ILE A 566 -15.87 21.41 -2.22
N GLN A 567 -15.74 22.31 -1.25
CA GLN A 567 -15.94 23.75 -1.45
C GLN A 567 -14.73 24.53 -0.94
N ALA A 568 -14.09 25.30 -1.83
CA ALA A 568 -13.01 26.23 -1.49
C ALA A 568 -13.50 27.68 -1.68
N THR A 569 -13.40 28.47 -0.63
CA THR A 569 -13.96 29.84 -0.55
C THR A 569 -12.92 30.84 -0.06
N LEU A 570 -12.68 31.91 -0.80
CA LEU A 570 -11.92 33.06 -0.33
C LEU A 570 -12.79 33.92 0.59
N ASN A 571 -12.24 34.37 1.71
CA ASN A 571 -12.97 35.18 2.69
C ASN A 571 -13.58 36.45 2.03
N GLY A 572 -14.87 36.69 2.29
CA GLY A 572 -15.62 37.81 1.71
C GLY A 572 -16.08 37.63 0.26
N GLN A 573 -15.85 36.46 -0.37
CA GLN A 573 -16.38 36.10 -1.68
C GLN A 573 -17.62 35.20 -1.58
N ALA A 574 -18.25 34.90 -2.72
CA ALA A 574 -19.34 33.93 -2.79
C ALA A 574 -18.88 32.51 -2.39
N GLU A 575 -19.78 31.74 -1.77
CA GLU A 575 -19.50 30.38 -1.30
C GLU A 575 -19.05 29.46 -2.45
N GLY A 576 -17.84 28.92 -2.34
CA GLY A 576 -17.22 28.04 -3.33
C GLY A 576 -16.61 28.78 -4.53
N ASN A 577 -16.25 30.07 -4.43
CA ASN A 577 -15.71 30.83 -5.57
C ASN A 577 -14.38 30.30 -6.15
N VAL A 578 -13.62 29.50 -5.38
CA VAL A 578 -12.37 28.87 -5.83
C VAL A 578 -12.66 27.47 -6.39
N LEU A 579 -13.40 26.65 -5.64
CA LEU A 579 -13.81 25.31 -6.04
C LEU A 579 -15.22 25.03 -5.49
N LYS A 580 -16.12 24.43 -6.27
CA LYS A 580 -17.44 24.00 -5.79
C LYS A 580 -17.89 22.70 -6.46
N HIS A 581 -17.30 21.60 -6.03
CA HIS A 581 -17.62 20.26 -6.52
C HIS A 581 -18.67 19.56 -5.64
N SER A 582 -19.52 18.76 -6.26
CA SER A 582 -20.44 17.82 -5.62
C SER A 582 -20.36 16.46 -6.30
N TYR A 583 -20.59 15.40 -5.53
CA TYR A 583 -20.43 14.00 -5.92
C TYR A 583 -21.61 13.17 -5.40
N GLY A 584 -21.90 12.03 -6.04
CA GLY A 584 -22.92 11.09 -5.59
C GLY A 584 -22.54 9.66 -5.94
N TYR A 585 -22.80 8.72 -5.05
CA TYR A 585 -22.28 7.34 -5.09
C TYR A 585 -23.40 6.30 -4.95
N ASP A 586 -23.15 5.08 -5.46
CA ASP A 586 -23.96 3.90 -5.14
C ASP A 586 -23.57 3.24 -3.81
N SER A 587 -24.26 2.17 -3.44
CA SER A 587 -24.05 1.43 -2.18
C SER A 587 -22.76 0.61 -2.10
N LEU A 588 -21.92 0.61 -3.14
CA LEU A 588 -20.55 0.08 -3.12
C LEU A 588 -19.48 1.18 -3.26
N GLY A 589 -19.89 2.46 -3.31
CA GLY A 589 -18.99 3.59 -3.45
C GLY A 589 -18.58 3.90 -4.90
N ASN A 590 -19.24 3.33 -5.92
CA ASN A 590 -18.99 3.75 -7.31
C ASN A 590 -19.57 5.16 -7.53
N LEU A 591 -18.79 6.07 -8.11
CA LEU A 591 -19.21 7.45 -8.36
C LEU A 591 -20.25 7.51 -9.49
N LEU A 592 -21.52 7.74 -9.18
CA LEU A 592 -22.62 7.85 -10.15
C LEU A 592 -22.70 9.23 -10.81
N THR A 593 -22.33 10.29 -10.09
CA THR A 593 -22.42 11.69 -10.58
C THR A 593 -21.32 12.56 -10.00
N ARG A 594 -20.81 13.52 -10.78
CA ARG A 594 -20.06 14.67 -10.26
C ARG A 594 -20.44 15.97 -10.98
N SER A 595 -20.31 17.11 -10.32
CA SER A 595 -20.55 18.42 -10.94
C SER A 595 -19.67 19.52 -10.35
N ASP A 596 -19.18 20.42 -11.18
CA ASP A 596 -18.54 21.67 -10.77
C ASP A 596 -19.48 22.86 -11.00
N ALA A 597 -19.88 23.53 -9.91
CA ALA A 597 -20.74 24.71 -9.97
C ALA A 597 -19.99 26.01 -10.32
N ASN A 598 -18.65 26.01 -10.43
CA ASN A 598 -17.90 27.18 -10.92
C ASN A 598 -17.92 27.28 -12.45
N THR A 599 -17.82 26.16 -13.14
CA THR A 599 -17.90 26.08 -14.61
C THR A 599 -19.33 25.80 -15.08
N GLY A 600 -20.11 25.07 -14.28
CA GLY A 600 -21.43 24.57 -14.66
C GLY A 600 -21.38 23.23 -15.40
N VAL A 601 -20.26 22.50 -15.35
CA VAL A 601 -20.14 21.14 -15.87
C VAL A 601 -20.83 20.16 -14.92
N ALA A 602 -21.69 19.30 -15.46
CA ALA A 602 -22.32 18.19 -14.75
C ALA A 602 -22.08 16.88 -15.50
N GLU A 603 -21.78 15.82 -14.76
CA GLU A 603 -21.44 14.50 -15.28
C GLU A 603 -22.21 13.40 -14.55
N SER A 604 -22.62 12.40 -15.32
CA SER A 604 -23.15 11.14 -14.83
C SER A 604 -22.39 9.96 -15.42
N PHE A 605 -22.35 8.87 -14.67
CA PHE A 605 -21.58 7.67 -14.96
C PHE A 605 -22.45 6.43 -14.79
N SER A 606 -22.10 5.34 -15.44
CA SER A 606 -22.78 4.05 -15.23
C SER A 606 -21.79 2.89 -15.33
N TYR A 607 -21.97 1.91 -14.47
CA TYR A 607 -21.04 0.78 -14.31
C TYR A 607 -21.70 -0.52 -14.76
N ASP A 608 -20.89 -1.49 -15.19
CA ASP A 608 -21.37 -2.84 -15.47
C ASP A 608 -21.42 -3.72 -14.19
N THR A 609 -21.82 -4.99 -14.33
CA THR A 609 -21.97 -5.91 -13.18
C THR A 609 -20.65 -6.31 -12.50
N LEU A 610 -19.50 -5.88 -13.00
CA LEU A 610 -18.19 -6.00 -12.34
C LEU A 610 -17.65 -4.66 -11.83
N ASN A 611 -18.51 -3.63 -11.77
CA ASN A 611 -18.20 -2.27 -11.35
C ASN A 611 -17.21 -1.53 -12.27
N ARG A 612 -17.15 -1.90 -13.55
CA ARG A 612 -16.31 -1.23 -14.57
C ARG A 612 -17.05 -0.06 -15.20
N LEU A 613 -16.37 1.07 -15.42
CA LEU A 613 -16.96 2.28 -16.00
C LEU A 613 -17.43 2.03 -17.44
N SER A 614 -18.74 1.91 -17.67
CA SER A 614 -19.34 1.52 -18.95
C SER A 614 -19.88 2.69 -19.79
N LEU A 615 -20.25 3.80 -19.13
CA LEU A 615 -20.73 5.01 -19.77
C LEU A 615 -20.33 6.25 -18.97
N THR A 616 -19.93 7.30 -19.66
CA THR A 616 -19.82 8.67 -19.15
C THR A 616 -20.77 9.56 -19.95
N ALA A 617 -21.37 10.56 -19.31
CA ALA A 617 -22.20 11.56 -19.96
C ALA A 617 -21.98 12.95 -19.34
N THR A 618 -21.40 13.87 -20.11
CA THR A 618 -21.02 15.24 -19.70
C THR A 618 -21.95 16.27 -20.34
N LEU A 619 -22.44 17.22 -19.55
CA LEU A 619 -23.38 18.28 -19.95
C LEU A 619 -23.01 19.61 -19.26
N GLY A 620 -23.47 20.73 -19.81
CA GLY A 620 -23.23 22.06 -19.23
C GLY A 620 -21.83 22.58 -19.54
N GLY A 621 -21.34 23.51 -18.71
CA GLY A 621 -20.03 24.17 -18.81
C GLY A 621 -19.83 25.15 -19.99
N GLY A 622 -20.38 24.79 -21.14
CA GLY A 622 -20.19 25.42 -22.46
C GLY A 622 -20.56 24.48 -23.62
N LEU A 623 -20.82 23.21 -23.34
CA LEU A 623 -21.27 22.21 -24.31
C LEU A 623 -22.67 22.52 -24.85
N GLU A 624 -22.79 22.65 -26.18
CA GLU A 624 -24.10 22.81 -26.87
C GLU A 624 -25.01 21.58 -26.71
N ASN A 625 -24.41 20.39 -26.61
CA ASN A 625 -25.08 19.10 -26.57
C ASN A 625 -24.36 18.17 -25.59
N GLN A 626 -25.10 17.24 -24.96
CA GLN A 626 -24.52 16.24 -24.06
C GLN A 626 -23.48 15.39 -24.82
N GLN A 627 -22.26 15.32 -24.29
CA GLN A 627 -21.20 14.44 -24.77
C GLN A 627 -21.31 13.11 -24.04
N GLN A 628 -21.20 11.98 -24.75
CA GLN A 628 -21.21 10.66 -24.14
C GLN A 628 -19.98 9.85 -24.58
N VAL A 629 -19.39 9.10 -23.64
CA VAL A 629 -18.33 8.11 -23.94
C VAL A 629 -18.75 6.76 -23.38
N GLN A 630 -19.06 5.83 -24.28
CA GLN A 630 -19.32 4.44 -23.93
C GLN A 630 -17.99 3.66 -23.93
N VAL A 631 -17.81 2.79 -22.93
CA VAL A 631 -16.69 1.83 -22.87
C VAL A 631 -17.27 0.43 -22.74
N LEU A 632 -16.74 -0.53 -23.51
CA LEU A 632 -17.13 -1.94 -23.49
C LEU A 632 -15.92 -2.81 -23.23
N TYR A 633 -16.10 -3.90 -22.48
CA TYR A 633 -15.01 -4.77 -22.01
C TYR A 633 -15.13 -6.22 -22.47
N ASP A 634 -14.05 -7.00 -22.35
CA ASP A 634 -14.08 -8.47 -22.38
C ASP A 634 -14.22 -9.06 -20.96
N ALA A 635 -14.22 -10.39 -20.85
CA ALA A 635 -14.25 -11.11 -19.57
C ALA A 635 -13.10 -10.71 -18.62
N ARG A 636 -11.91 -10.40 -19.15
CA ARG A 636 -10.69 -10.10 -18.39
C ARG A 636 -10.56 -8.62 -18.02
N GLY A 637 -11.54 -7.79 -18.38
CA GLY A 637 -11.44 -6.34 -18.20
C GLY A 637 -10.51 -5.67 -19.20
N ASN A 638 -10.28 -6.26 -20.38
CA ASN A 638 -9.71 -5.54 -21.52
C ASN A 638 -10.78 -4.60 -22.12
N ILE A 639 -10.45 -3.33 -22.36
CA ILE A 639 -11.30 -2.42 -23.16
C ILE A 639 -11.38 -2.97 -24.59
N LYS A 640 -12.57 -3.30 -25.08
CA LYS A 640 -12.82 -3.73 -26.49
C LYS A 640 -13.20 -2.57 -27.39
N TYR A 641 -13.82 -1.53 -26.83
CA TYR A 641 -14.32 -0.37 -27.55
C TYR A 641 -14.45 0.80 -26.58
N LYS A 642 -14.03 2.00 -27.00
CA LYS A 642 -14.25 3.28 -26.32
C LYS A 642 -14.70 4.29 -27.38
N SER A 643 -15.89 4.86 -27.23
CA SER A 643 -16.62 5.48 -28.37
C SER A 643 -16.02 6.77 -28.94
N ASP A 644 -15.02 7.35 -28.27
CA ASP A 644 -14.23 8.49 -28.77
C ASP A 644 -12.78 8.12 -29.17
N VAL A 645 -12.46 6.82 -29.18
CA VAL A 645 -11.14 6.26 -29.54
C VAL A 645 -11.27 5.24 -30.68
N GLY A 646 -12.15 4.24 -30.55
CA GLY A 646 -12.35 3.18 -31.53
C GLY A 646 -12.49 1.78 -30.91
N TYR A 647 -12.31 0.76 -31.76
CA TYR A 647 -12.29 -0.66 -31.40
C TYR A 647 -10.86 -1.12 -31.13
N TYR A 648 -10.67 -1.88 -30.06
CA TYR A 648 -9.35 -2.31 -29.58
C TYR A 648 -9.15 -3.79 -29.92
N HIS A 649 -8.02 -4.12 -30.53
CA HIS A 649 -7.67 -5.47 -30.97
C HIS A 649 -6.51 -6.02 -30.15
N TYR A 650 -6.62 -7.29 -29.78
CA TYR A 650 -5.72 -7.95 -28.84
C TYR A 650 -5.01 -9.13 -29.49
N ASP A 651 -3.83 -9.44 -28.98
CA ASP A 651 -3.08 -10.63 -29.35
C ASP A 651 -3.85 -11.89 -28.90
N GLY A 652 -3.97 -12.87 -29.81
CA GLY A 652 -4.73 -14.10 -29.56
C GLY A 652 -4.03 -15.07 -28.60
N ASP A 653 -2.70 -15.09 -28.60
CA ASP A 653 -1.88 -15.94 -27.73
C ASP A 653 -1.49 -15.18 -26.44
N ARG A 654 -1.48 -13.84 -26.47
CA ARG A 654 -1.30 -12.97 -25.30
C ARG A 654 -2.53 -12.09 -25.02
N PRO A 655 -3.59 -12.64 -24.38
CA PRO A 655 -4.94 -12.06 -24.39
C PRO A 655 -5.13 -10.67 -23.73
N ASN A 656 -4.10 -10.10 -23.09
CA ASN A 656 -4.13 -8.75 -22.53
C ASN A 656 -3.27 -7.75 -23.32
N ARG A 657 -2.49 -8.17 -24.32
CA ARG A 657 -1.62 -7.31 -25.12
C ARG A 657 -2.38 -6.64 -26.26
N LEU A 658 -2.24 -5.32 -26.39
CA LEU A 658 -2.84 -4.55 -27.50
C LEU A 658 -2.05 -4.80 -28.80
N THR A 659 -2.73 -4.83 -29.94
CA THR A 659 -2.10 -4.92 -31.27
C THR A 659 -2.50 -3.76 -32.18
N ALA A 660 -3.77 -3.36 -32.15
CA ALA A 660 -4.27 -2.23 -32.92
C ALA A 660 -5.47 -1.54 -32.26
N ILE A 661 -5.74 -0.29 -32.67
CA ILE A 661 -7.03 0.38 -32.50
C ILE A 661 -7.53 0.86 -33.87
N THR A 662 -8.78 0.53 -34.21
CA THR A 662 -9.43 0.88 -35.49
C THR A 662 -10.70 1.70 -35.29
N THR A 663 -10.96 2.64 -36.20
CA THR A 663 -12.19 3.46 -36.19
C THR A 663 -13.43 2.71 -36.69
N THR A 664 -13.24 1.63 -37.45
CA THR A 664 -14.30 0.69 -37.87
C THR A 664 -14.14 -0.67 -37.19
N GLN A 665 -15.26 -1.34 -36.90
CA GLN A 665 -15.25 -2.71 -36.39
C GLN A 665 -14.81 -3.68 -37.49
N GLU A 666 -13.68 -4.37 -37.30
CA GLU A 666 -13.25 -5.41 -38.24
C GLU A 666 -14.09 -6.68 -38.12
N ASN A 667 -14.39 -7.31 -39.26
CA ASN A 667 -15.35 -8.42 -39.37
C ASN A 667 -14.75 -9.79 -39.00
N TRP A 668 -14.31 -9.97 -37.75
CA TRP A 668 -14.07 -11.30 -37.18
C TRP A 668 -15.36 -11.87 -36.54
N GLY A 669 -16.33 -12.21 -37.40
CA GLY A 669 -17.41 -13.13 -37.04
C GLY A 669 -18.68 -12.54 -36.38
N GLY A 670 -19.45 -11.74 -37.11
CA GLY A 670 -20.91 -11.92 -37.06
C GLY A 670 -21.78 -10.93 -36.27
N ALA A 671 -21.38 -9.68 -36.09
CA ALA A 671 -22.32 -8.58 -35.79
C ALA A 671 -21.80 -7.26 -36.36
N VAL A 672 -22.59 -6.58 -37.21
CA VAL A 672 -22.15 -5.40 -37.97
C VAL A 672 -22.95 -4.16 -37.55
N GLY A 673 -22.24 -3.12 -37.11
CA GLY A 673 -22.79 -1.78 -36.90
C GLY A 673 -21.83 -0.71 -37.40
N THR A 674 -22.31 0.19 -38.27
CA THR A 674 -21.55 1.36 -38.70
C THR A 674 -21.64 2.44 -37.62
N VAL A 675 -20.52 2.81 -37.02
CA VAL A 675 -20.45 3.93 -36.06
C VAL A 675 -19.96 5.18 -36.78
N THR A 676 -20.74 6.26 -36.71
CA THR A 676 -20.33 7.59 -37.17
C THR A 676 -19.50 8.25 -36.07
N ALA A 677 -18.19 8.00 -36.06
CA ALA A 677 -17.27 8.66 -35.13
C ALA A 677 -17.28 10.19 -35.36
N PRO A 678 -17.54 11.04 -34.34
CA PRO A 678 -17.55 12.50 -34.51
C PRO A 678 -16.18 13.12 -34.80
N ASN A 679 -15.09 12.40 -34.51
CA ASN A 679 -13.73 12.90 -34.63
C ASN A 679 -13.26 12.91 -36.09
N ALA A 680 -13.35 14.08 -36.73
CA ALA A 680 -12.70 14.36 -38.01
C ALA A 680 -11.16 14.43 -37.84
N GLY A 681 -10.52 13.26 -37.64
CA GLY A 681 -9.07 13.14 -37.48
C GLY A 681 -8.55 11.87 -36.80
N THR A 682 -9.39 10.99 -36.25
CA THR A 682 -8.89 9.79 -35.54
C THR A 682 -8.24 8.79 -36.50
N LYS A 683 -6.98 8.49 -36.20
CA LYS A 683 -6.06 7.66 -36.99
C LYS A 683 -6.20 6.19 -36.61
N ALA A 684 -5.88 5.29 -37.54
CA ALA A 684 -5.61 3.91 -37.16
C ALA A 684 -4.30 3.85 -36.35
N LEU A 685 -4.30 3.13 -35.23
CA LEU A 685 -3.15 2.96 -34.35
C LEU A 685 -2.67 1.51 -34.41
N ALA A 686 -1.38 1.29 -34.65
CA ALA A 686 -0.74 -0.02 -34.59
C ALA A 686 0.32 -0.01 -33.48
N TYR A 687 0.33 -1.05 -32.65
CA TYR A 687 1.17 -1.19 -31.47
C TYR A 687 2.12 -2.38 -31.66
N ALA A 688 3.40 -2.19 -31.38
CA ALA A 688 4.41 -3.24 -31.46
C ALA A 688 5.11 -3.43 -30.12
N PHE A 689 5.29 -4.67 -29.71
CA PHE A 689 5.91 -5.07 -28.46
C PHE A 689 7.26 -5.75 -28.69
N ASP A 690 7.99 -6.02 -27.61
CA ASP A 690 9.42 -6.31 -27.58
C ASP A 690 9.87 -7.71 -28.08
N ASP A 691 8.95 -8.54 -28.58
CA ASP A 691 9.19 -9.89 -29.16
C ASP A 691 10.22 -9.97 -30.30
N TYR A 692 10.62 -8.83 -30.87
CA TYR A 692 11.28 -8.78 -32.19
C TYR A 692 12.64 -8.08 -32.19
N LEU A 693 13.35 -8.05 -31.05
CA LEU A 693 14.70 -7.47 -30.96
C LEU A 693 15.72 -8.22 -31.87
N PRO A 694 16.30 -7.58 -32.91
CA PRO A 694 17.24 -8.22 -33.83
C PRO A 694 18.63 -8.43 -33.22
N GLY A 695 18.74 -9.32 -32.23
CA GLY A 695 19.98 -9.59 -31.50
C GLY A 695 19.99 -10.86 -30.64
N VAL A 696 18.82 -11.39 -30.28
CA VAL A 696 18.66 -12.62 -29.47
C VAL A 696 19.08 -13.84 -30.31
N ARG A 697 20.37 -14.18 -30.29
CA ARG A 697 20.92 -15.31 -31.06
C ARG A 697 20.74 -16.65 -30.35
N ASN A 698 19.72 -17.39 -30.79
CA ASN A 698 19.62 -18.85 -30.85
C ASN A 698 20.51 -19.64 -29.86
N ILE A 699 19.94 -20.03 -28.72
CA ILE A 699 20.25 -21.33 -28.11
C ILE A 699 19.24 -22.32 -28.67
N ASN A 700 19.69 -23.49 -29.16
CA ASN A 700 18.85 -24.38 -29.97
C ASN A 700 17.65 -24.97 -29.19
N LEU A 701 16.45 -24.49 -29.49
CA LEU A 701 15.19 -25.21 -29.31
C LEU A 701 14.52 -25.42 -30.68
N GLY A 702 13.48 -26.25 -30.72
CA GLY A 702 12.84 -26.70 -31.97
C GLY A 702 12.10 -25.59 -32.73
N GLN A 703 11.70 -25.88 -33.96
CA GLN A 703 10.90 -24.95 -34.78
C GLN A 703 9.55 -24.65 -34.09
N GLY A 704 9.38 -23.44 -33.57
CA GLY A 704 8.13 -22.96 -33.00
C GLY A 704 8.26 -21.59 -32.32
N ASP A 705 9.29 -21.41 -31.49
CA ASP A 705 9.34 -20.31 -30.53
C ASP A 705 9.92 -19.03 -31.13
N VAL A 706 9.09 -17.98 -31.25
CA VAL A 706 9.55 -16.58 -31.32
C VAL A 706 10.05 -16.21 -29.92
N ALA A 707 11.14 -15.44 -29.84
CA ALA A 707 11.66 -14.97 -28.56
C ALA A 707 10.60 -14.06 -27.88
N LEU A 708 9.97 -14.57 -26.82
CA LEU A 708 8.90 -13.85 -26.14
C LEU A 708 9.47 -12.66 -25.37
N GLY A 709 9.08 -11.45 -25.74
CA GLY A 709 9.36 -10.23 -24.99
C GLY A 709 8.70 -10.20 -23.61
N ASN A 710 9.20 -9.32 -22.74
CA ASN A 710 8.74 -9.10 -21.37
C ASN A 710 7.46 -8.26 -21.27
N GLY A 711 6.85 -7.91 -22.40
CA GLY A 711 5.51 -7.33 -22.46
C GLY A 711 5.50 -5.82 -22.62
N ASN A 712 6.57 -5.23 -23.15
CA ASN A 712 6.76 -3.78 -23.25
C ASN A 712 6.45 -3.24 -24.65
N LEU A 713 5.68 -2.14 -24.68
CA LEU A 713 5.34 -1.44 -25.90
C LEU A 713 6.58 -0.74 -26.47
N MET A 714 7.11 -1.20 -27.60
CA MET A 714 8.32 -0.63 -28.23
C MET A 714 8.03 0.57 -29.14
N TYR A 715 6.88 0.57 -29.83
CA TYR A 715 6.43 1.72 -30.61
C TYR A 715 4.92 1.69 -30.90
N THR A 716 4.35 2.88 -31.09
CA THR A 716 3.00 3.12 -31.61
C THR A 716 3.07 3.90 -32.91
N VAL A 717 2.49 3.38 -33.99
CA VAL A 717 2.34 4.06 -35.29
C VAL A 717 0.92 4.59 -35.43
N SER A 718 0.75 5.88 -35.71
CA SER A 718 -0.54 6.46 -36.13
C SER A 718 -0.54 6.75 -37.64
N GLN A 719 -1.60 6.35 -38.35
CA GLN A 719 -1.77 6.63 -39.78
C GLN A 719 -2.87 7.67 -40.04
N ASP A 720 -2.50 8.79 -40.65
CA ASP A 720 -3.46 9.75 -41.19
C ASP A 720 -4.00 9.30 -42.55
N GLN A 721 -5.30 9.01 -42.62
CA GLN A 721 -5.96 8.58 -43.85
C GLN A 721 -6.10 9.69 -44.92
N ALA A 722 -5.99 10.96 -44.55
CA ALA A 722 -6.12 12.08 -45.48
C ALA A 722 -4.84 12.37 -46.29
N GLY A 723 -3.68 11.87 -45.85
CA GLY A 723 -2.39 12.18 -46.47
C GLY A 723 -1.35 11.06 -46.52
N GLY A 724 -1.59 9.90 -45.90
CA GLY A 724 -0.59 8.83 -45.81
C GLY A 724 0.62 9.19 -44.92
N ALA A 725 0.50 10.26 -44.13
CA ALA A 725 1.50 10.64 -43.14
C ALA A 725 1.40 9.73 -41.91
N HIS A 726 2.55 9.23 -41.47
CA HIS A 726 2.65 8.39 -40.28
C HIS A 726 3.43 9.14 -39.19
N THR A 727 2.85 9.25 -37.99
CA THR A 727 3.62 9.67 -36.80
C THR A 727 3.92 8.44 -35.97
N VAL A 728 5.11 8.40 -35.37
CA VAL A 728 5.53 7.33 -34.46
C VAL A 728 5.91 7.91 -33.12
N ARG A 729 5.40 7.28 -32.07
CA ARG A 729 5.99 7.33 -30.74
C ARG A 729 6.77 6.03 -30.56
N TRP A 730 7.98 6.10 -30.04
CA TRP A 730 8.77 4.93 -29.71
C TRP A 730 9.38 5.05 -28.32
N GLU A 731 9.48 3.90 -27.67
CA GLU A 731 9.69 3.74 -26.25
C GLU A 731 10.85 2.77 -26.01
N ALA A 732 11.74 3.08 -25.07
CA ALA A 732 12.89 2.25 -24.73
C ALA A 732 13.03 2.12 -23.22
N TYR A 733 13.20 0.89 -22.73
CA TYR A 733 13.11 0.55 -21.30
C TYR A 733 14.46 0.17 -20.69
N THR A 734 14.59 0.42 -19.39
CA THR A 734 15.69 -0.09 -18.57
C THR A 734 15.55 -1.60 -18.34
N SER A 735 16.62 -2.24 -17.89
CA SER A 735 16.65 -3.64 -17.45
C SER A 735 15.80 -3.96 -16.20
N PHE A 736 15.03 -3.00 -15.72
CA PHE A 736 14.12 -3.08 -14.58
C PHE A 736 12.75 -2.48 -14.93
N ASN A 737 12.35 -2.60 -16.20
CA ASN A 737 11.03 -2.28 -16.72
C ASN A 737 10.58 -0.80 -16.62
N MET A 738 11.50 0.13 -16.36
CA MET A 738 11.20 1.56 -16.29
C MET A 738 11.50 2.24 -17.63
N ILE A 739 10.77 3.32 -17.96
CA ILE A 739 10.93 4.03 -19.23
C ILE A 739 12.26 4.81 -19.27
N ARG A 740 13.26 4.35 -20.03
CA ARG A 740 14.55 5.06 -20.18
C ARG A 740 14.43 6.25 -21.13
N GLU A 741 13.66 6.11 -22.20
CA GLU A 741 13.48 7.14 -23.21
C GLU A 741 12.15 6.97 -23.95
N MET A 742 11.47 8.08 -24.24
CA MET A 742 10.39 8.17 -25.22
C MET A 742 10.77 9.20 -26.28
N ARG A 743 10.49 8.91 -27.55
CA ARG A 743 10.60 9.87 -28.64
C ARG A 743 9.32 9.91 -29.46
N PHE A 744 9.04 11.06 -30.05
CA PHE A 744 7.90 11.26 -30.94
C PHE A 744 8.37 11.96 -32.20
N GLY A 745 7.94 11.50 -33.37
CA GLY A 745 8.41 12.03 -34.64
C GLY A 745 7.62 11.56 -35.86
N ASN A 746 8.05 12.05 -37.02
CA ASN A 746 7.46 11.71 -38.31
C ASN A 746 8.22 10.55 -38.99
N LEU A 747 7.46 9.60 -39.55
CA LEU A 747 7.98 8.36 -40.10
C LEU A 747 8.19 8.50 -41.62
N ASN A 748 9.43 8.50 -42.07
CA ASN A 748 9.77 8.67 -43.50
C ASN A 748 9.58 7.38 -44.34
N ALA A 749 9.57 6.20 -43.71
CA ALA A 749 9.42 4.91 -44.39
C ALA A 749 8.65 3.89 -43.50
N PRO A 750 7.37 3.55 -43.78
CA PRO A 750 6.54 2.73 -42.88
C PRO A 750 7.06 1.33 -42.51
N SER A 751 8.05 0.82 -43.24
CA SER A 751 8.71 -0.46 -42.95
C SER A 751 9.85 -0.38 -41.92
N ASP A 752 10.26 0.81 -41.50
CA ASP A 752 11.35 1.02 -40.53
C ASP A 752 11.04 2.20 -39.59
N PRO A 753 10.32 1.95 -38.48
CA PRO A 753 10.01 2.99 -37.49
C PRO A 753 11.26 3.48 -36.73
N THR A 754 12.40 2.76 -36.78
CA THR A 754 13.61 3.14 -36.04
C THR A 754 14.38 4.29 -36.68
N ASN A 755 14.17 4.53 -37.98
CA ASN A 755 14.71 5.65 -38.75
C ASN A 755 13.76 6.86 -38.83
N ALA A 756 12.78 6.98 -37.92
CA ALA A 756 11.95 8.17 -37.77
C ALA A 756 12.76 9.35 -37.20
N THR A 757 12.54 10.57 -37.72
CA THR A 757 13.17 11.78 -37.17
C THR A 757 12.41 12.18 -35.91
N ALA A 758 13.06 12.12 -34.74
CA ALA A 758 12.46 12.55 -33.48
C ALA A 758 12.29 14.08 -33.45
N ASP A 759 11.05 14.54 -33.47
CA ASP A 759 10.72 15.96 -33.35
C ASP A 759 10.68 16.39 -31.87
N ARG A 760 10.37 15.44 -30.96
CA ARG A 760 10.33 15.55 -29.49
C ARG A 760 11.01 14.33 -28.85
N THR A 761 11.66 14.50 -27.70
CA THR A 761 12.30 13.41 -26.93
C THR A 761 12.26 13.71 -25.44
N VAL A 762 11.87 12.72 -24.63
CA VAL A 762 11.89 12.75 -23.16
C VAL A 762 12.75 11.58 -22.66
N ALA A 763 13.84 11.87 -21.97
CA ALA A 763 14.82 10.86 -21.51
C ALA A 763 15.00 10.90 -19.99
N PHE A 764 15.25 9.74 -19.38
CA PHE A 764 15.20 9.54 -17.94
C PHE A 764 16.51 9.01 -17.33
N VAL A 765 16.74 9.34 -16.06
CA VAL A 765 17.79 8.74 -15.22
C VAL A 765 17.17 8.32 -13.89
N TYR A 766 17.53 7.12 -13.43
CA TYR A 766 16.98 6.44 -12.25
C TYR A 766 18.05 6.17 -11.18
N GLY A 767 17.60 5.97 -9.94
CA GLY A 767 18.45 5.65 -8.79
C GLY A 767 18.38 4.18 -8.35
N PRO A 768 19.12 3.83 -7.29
CA PRO A 768 19.14 2.49 -6.68
C PRO A 768 17.77 1.96 -6.27
N GLU A 769 16.84 2.83 -5.89
CA GLU A 769 15.48 2.46 -5.50
C GLU A 769 14.51 2.48 -6.71
N HIS A 770 15.06 2.45 -7.94
CA HIS A 770 14.39 2.62 -9.24
C HIS A 770 13.55 3.90 -9.37
N GLN A 771 13.73 4.84 -8.44
CA GLN A 771 13.09 6.14 -8.44
C GLN A 771 13.70 7.06 -9.50
N ARG A 772 12.88 7.85 -10.18
CA ARG A 772 13.33 8.85 -11.15
C ARG A 772 14.14 9.95 -10.45
N LEU A 773 15.31 10.26 -11.00
CA LEU A 773 16.24 11.28 -10.52
C LEU A 773 16.34 12.47 -11.48
N ARG A 774 16.22 12.23 -12.79
CA ARG A 774 16.25 13.27 -13.83
C ARG A 774 15.33 12.94 -15.00
N GLN A 775 14.76 13.99 -15.59
CA GLN A 775 14.04 14.00 -16.86
C GLN A 775 14.65 15.09 -17.74
N THR A 776 14.92 14.79 -19.02
CA THR A 776 15.46 15.75 -19.98
C THR A 776 14.56 15.78 -21.22
N ILE A 777 14.04 16.97 -21.55
CA ILE A 777 13.13 17.21 -22.66
C ILE A 777 13.90 17.93 -23.77
N THR A 778 14.00 17.29 -24.94
CA THR A 778 14.66 17.82 -26.14
C THR A 778 13.64 18.02 -27.25
N LEU A 779 13.63 19.20 -27.87
CA LEU A 779 12.71 19.60 -28.93
C LEU A 779 13.50 20.06 -30.16
N THR A 780 12.97 19.77 -31.35
CA THR A 780 13.51 20.28 -32.63
C THR A 780 12.72 21.50 -33.12
N SER A 781 13.12 22.08 -34.25
CA SER A 781 12.36 23.14 -34.95
C SER A 781 10.95 22.72 -35.40
N ASN A 782 10.63 21.43 -35.38
CA ASN A 782 9.34 20.88 -35.80
C ASN A 782 8.37 20.67 -34.62
N ALA A 783 8.84 20.83 -33.38
CA ALA A 783 8.01 20.65 -32.18
C ALA A 783 6.92 21.74 -32.07
N PRO A 784 5.76 21.44 -31.45
CA PRO A 784 4.73 22.44 -31.20
C PRO A 784 5.27 23.63 -30.40
N SER A 785 4.99 24.86 -30.85
CA SER A 785 5.58 26.09 -30.30
C SER A 785 5.12 26.47 -28.88
N HIS A 786 4.29 25.64 -28.23
CA HIS A 786 3.88 25.79 -26.83
C HIS A 786 4.69 24.89 -25.88
N MET A 787 5.50 23.96 -26.39
CA MET A 787 6.32 23.04 -25.58
C MET A 787 7.69 23.66 -25.27
N GLU A 788 8.22 23.43 -24.07
CA GLU A 788 9.48 24.03 -23.60
C GLU A 788 10.54 22.97 -23.29
N ALA A 789 11.67 23.00 -24.03
CA ALA A 789 12.80 22.11 -23.76
C ALA A 789 13.47 22.46 -22.41
N GLY A 790 14.02 21.45 -21.72
CA GLY A 790 14.61 21.65 -20.41
C GLY A 790 15.10 20.37 -19.73
N THR A 791 15.42 20.47 -18.44
CA THR A 791 15.75 19.33 -17.59
C THR A 791 15.22 19.53 -16.18
N THR A 792 14.58 18.50 -15.65
CA THR A 792 14.02 18.43 -14.30
C THR A 792 14.85 17.43 -13.48
N TRP A 793 15.30 17.83 -12.31
CA TRP A 793 15.91 16.95 -11.29
C TRP A 793 14.90 16.77 -10.16
N TYR A 794 14.65 15.51 -9.78
CA TYR A 794 13.67 15.16 -8.75
C TYR A 794 14.37 14.80 -7.44
N MET A 795 13.81 15.26 -6.34
CA MET A 795 14.13 14.78 -5.00
C MET A 795 12.85 14.34 -4.32
N ASN A 796 12.66 13.03 -4.34
CA ASN A 796 11.60 12.36 -3.60
C ASN A 796 11.87 12.47 -2.10
N GLY A 797 10.84 12.26 -1.28
CA GLY A 797 10.95 12.32 0.17
C GLY A 797 11.92 11.29 0.76
N PRO A 798 12.19 11.34 2.08
CA PRO A 798 12.70 10.16 2.78
C PRO A 798 11.83 8.94 2.44
N ASP A 799 12.50 7.81 2.27
CA ASP A 799 11.88 6.49 2.09
C ASP A 799 10.93 6.37 0.87
N SER A 800 11.13 7.26 -0.12
CA SER A 800 10.40 7.31 -1.41
C SER A 800 8.90 7.64 -1.30
N LEU A 801 8.44 8.13 -0.15
CA LEU A 801 7.03 8.47 0.14
C LEU A 801 6.55 9.77 -0.54
N GLY A 802 6.66 9.81 -1.87
CA GLY A 802 6.17 10.90 -2.71
C GLY A 802 7.17 12.03 -2.98
N LEU A 803 6.69 13.04 -3.70
CA LEU A 803 7.47 14.16 -4.23
C LEU A 803 7.73 15.21 -3.14
N SER A 804 9.00 15.59 -2.91
CA SER A 804 9.34 16.66 -1.96
C SER A 804 9.83 17.94 -2.65
N TYR A 805 10.64 17.79 -3.70
CA TYR A 805 11.27 18.92 -4.37
C TYR A 805 11.64 18.58 -5.82
N GLU A 806 11.50 19.57 -6.69
CA GLU A 806 12.00 19.54 -8.07
C GLU A 806 12.88 20.76 -8.32
N LYS A 807 13.91 20.58 -9.14
CA LYS A 807 14.62 21.68 -9.79
C LYS A 807 14.43 21.56 -11.28
N GLU A 808 13.89 22.60 -11.91
CA GLU A 808 13.79 22.73 -13.36
C GLU A 808 14.83 23.73 -13.87
N VAL A 809 15.46 23.41 -15.00
CA VAL A 809 16.23 24.35 -15.83
C VAL A 809 15.64 24.31 -17.23
N LYS A 810 14.99 25.39 -17.64
CA LYS A 810 14.38 25.53 -18.97
C LYS A 810 15.41 26.07 -19.97
N ALA A 811 15.20 25.82 -21.27
CA ALA A 811 16.15 26.16 -22.33
C ALA A 811 16.45 27.66 -22.50
N ASN A 812 15.58 28.54 -21.99
CA ASN A 812 15.79 30.00 -21.92
C ASN A 812 16.71 30.45 -20.77
N GLY A 813 17.18 29.53 -19.92
CA GLY A 813 18.00 29.85 -18.75
C GLY A 813 17.22 30.31 -17.51
N LEU A 814 15.90 30.10 -17.47
CA LEU A 814 15.12 30.15 -16.25
C LEU A 814 15.38 28.89 -15.42
N ILE A 815 15.63 29.08 -14.13
CA ILE A 815 15.72 28.00 -13.14
C ILE A 815 14.54 28.14 -12.18
N GLU A 816 13.75 27.08 -11.99
CA GLU A 816 12.68 27.03 -10.98
C GLU A 816 13.01 25.96 -9.92
N HIS A 817 12.92 26.34 -8.65
CA HIS A 817 13.06 25.46 -7.49
C HIS A 817 11.68 25.27 -6.86
N LYS A 818 11.05 24.13 -7.12
CA LYS A 818 9.66 23.81 -6.76
C LYS A 818 9.64 22.96 -5.47
N HIS A 819 8.95 23.47 -4.45
CA HIS A 819 8.85 22.85 -3.12
C HIS A 819 7.40 22.43 -2.89
N TYR A 820 7.16 21.12 -2.79
CA TYR A 820 5.82 20.58 -2.57
C TYR A 820 5.56 20.48 -1.07
N LEU A 821 4.55 21.22 -0.61
CA LEU A 821 4.26 21.42 0.81
C LEU A 821 3.03 20.61 1.19
N SER A 822 3.24 19.62 2.05
CA SER A 822 2.20 18.67 2.46
C SER A 822 1.85 18.77 3.94
N ALA A 823 0.58 18.58 4.27
CA ALA A 823 0.02 18.55 5.61
C ALA A 823 -1.29 17.76 5.64
N GLY A 824 -1.57 17.05 6.74
CA GLY A 824 -2.84 16.31 6.91
C GLY A 824 -3.04 15.11 5.99
N GLY A 825 -2.03 14.71 5.21
CA GLY A 825 -2.08 13.65 4.21
C GLY A 825 -1.86 14.11 2.76
N GLU A 826 -1.92 15.42 2.48
CA GLU A 826 -1.98 15.95 1.11
C GLU A 826 -1.01 17.11 0.87
N SER A 827 -0.60 17.29 -0.39
CA SER A 827 0.05 18.52 -0.86
C SER A 827 -0.95 19.67 -1.01
N PHE A 828 -0.84 20.68 -0.15
CA PHE A 828 -1.75 21.84 -0.13
C PHE A 828 -1.21 23.04 -0.92
N ALA A 829 0.09 23.10 -1.19
CA ALA A 829 0.70 24.19 -1.94
C ALA A 829 2.04 23.80 -2.57
N LEU A 830 2.40 24.54 -3.62
CA LEU A 830 3.71 24.59 -4.24
C LEU A 830 4.34 25.96 -3.99
N HIS A 831 5.47 26.00 -3.28
CA HIS A 831 6.30 27.20 -3.18
C HIS A 831 7.44 27.13 -4.22
N THR A 832 7.45 28.08 -5.16
CA THR A 832 8.47 28.16 -6.22
C THR A 832 9.41 29.33 -5.98
N GLN A 833 10.72 29.09 -6.04
CA GLN A 833 11.75 30.13 -6.14
C GLN A 833 12.36 30.12 -7.54
N ARG A 834 12.75 31.28 -8.07
CA ARG A 834 13.22 31.41 -9.46
C ARG A 834 14.52 32.19 -9.57
N GLU A 835 15.40 31.72 -10.44
CA GLU A 835 16.69 32.33 -10.76
C GLU A 835 16.90 32.40 -12.28
N GLY A 836 17.90 33.19 -12.72
CA GLY A 836 18.22 33.34 -14.13
C GLY A 836 17.24 34.22 -14.90
N ALA A 837 16.80 33.76 -16.08
CA ALA A 837 16.02 34.55 -17.03
C ALA A 837 14.51 34.67 -16.63
N LEU A 838 14.21 35.42 -15.57
CA LEU A 838 12.87 35.49 -14.96
C LEU A 838 11.70 35.84 -15.92
N GLY A 839 11.94 36.52 -17.04
CA GLY A 839 10.91 36.78 -18.06
C GLY A 839 9.69 37.59 -17.60
N GLY A 840 9.76 38.26 -16.45
CA GLY A 840 8.63 38.92 -15.80
C GLY A 840 7.90 38.07 -14.75
N LYS A 841 8.20 36.78 -14.61
CA LYS A 841 7.76 35.95 -13.47
C LYS A 841 8.37 36.49 -12.17
N PRO A 842 7.64 36.44 -11.02
CA PRO A 842 8.21 36.83 -9.73
C PRO A 842 9.25 35.81 -9.25
N ALA A 843 10.30 36.30 -8.59
CA ALA A 843 11.42 35.50 -8.09
C ALA A 843 11.03 34.49 -6.99
N LYS A 844 9.86 34.66 -6.36
CA LYS A 844 9.19 33.70 -5.47
C LYS A 844 7.69 33.75 -5.72
N ALA A 845 6.99 32.63 -5.51
CA ALA A 845 5.53 32.57 -5.46
C ALA A 845 5.06 31.30 -4.74
N VAL A 846 4.00 31.41 -3.93
CA VAL A 846 3.21 30.26 -3.44
C VAL A 846 1.95 30.10 -4.29
N SER A 847 1.75 28.89 -4.81
CA SER A 847 0.52 28.46 -5.49
C SER A 847 -0.19 27.45 -4.59
N TYR A 848 -1.45 27.70 -4.27
CA TYR A 848 -2.26 26.86 -3.38
C TYR A 848 -3.14 25.92 -4.21
N PHE A 849 -3.14 24.65 -3.81
CA PHE A 849 -3.78 23.55 -4.54
C PHE A 849 -5.17 23.24 -3.98
N HIS A 850 -6.13 23.04 -4.88
CA HIS A 850 -7.51 22.68 -4.57
C HIS A 850 -7.89 21.44 -5.38
N ASN A 851 -8.08 20.33 -4.68
CA ASN A 851 -8.13 19.00 -5.28
C ASN A 851 -9.58 18.50 -5.43
N ASP A 852 -9.81 17.59 -6.38
CA ASP A 852 -11.03 16.79 -6.47
C ASP A 852 -11.01 15.60 -5.48
N HIS A 853 -12.02 14.72 -5.54
CA HIS A 853 -12.12 13.59 -4.62
C HIS A 853 -11.02 12.53 -4.82
N LEU A 854 -10.40 12.43 -6.01
CA LEU A 854 -9.26 11.55 -6.26
C LEU A 854 -7.91 12.20 -5.90
N GLY A 855 -7.92 13.38 -5.27
CA GLY A 855 -6.72 14.18 -5.04
C GLY A 855 -6.18 14.88 -6.30
N SER A 856 -6.91 14.87 -7.42
CA SER A 856 -6.46 15.53 -8.66
C SER A 856 -6.52 17.05 -8.54
N LEU A 857 -5.53 17.77 -9.07
CA LEU A 857 -5.58 19.23 -9.11
C LEU A 857 -6.76 19.71 -9.97
N ALA A 858 -7.73 20.40 -9.37
CA ALA A 858 -8.92 20.95 -10.04
C ALA A 858 -8.85 22.49 -10.17
N ALA A 859 -8.27 23.18 -9.19
CA ALA A 859 -7.98 24.60 -9.28
C ALA A 859 -6.68 24.96 -8.55
N ILE A 860 -6.03 26.02 -9.00
CA ILE A 860 -4.84 26.60 -8.37
C ILE A 860 -5.11 28.09 -8.10
N SER A 861 -4.85 28.55 -6.87
CA SER A 861 -4.97 29.97 -6.50
C SER A 861 -3.67 30.55 -5.94
N ASN A 862 -3.45 31.84 -6.19
CA ASN A 862 -2.24 32.53 -5.76
C ASN A 862 -2.30 33.01 -4.29
N GLU A 863 -1.26 33.72 -3.86
CA GLU A 863 -1.11 34.32 -2.52
C GLU A 863 -2.23 35.29 -2.13
N ALA A 864 -2.96 35.86 -3.09
CA ALA A 864 -4.12 36.73 -2.87
C ALA A 864 -5.46 35.97 -2.91
N GLY A 865 -5.43 34.64 -3.04
CA GLY A 865 -6.62 33.78 -3.11
C GLY A 865 -7.33 33.78 -4.46
N VAL A 866 -6.78 34.48 -5.46
CA VAL A 866 -7.34 34.54 -6.81
C VAL A 866 -6.96 33.27 -7.56
N VAL A 867 -7.95 32.62 -8.19
CA VAL A 867 -7.73 31.47 -9.08
C VAL A 867 -6.87 31.92 -10.26
N VAL A 868 -5.74 31.26 -10.47
CA VAL A 868 -4.83 31.48 -11.61
C VAL A 868 -4.97 30.39 -12.67
N GLU A 869 -5.41 29.19 -12.29
CA GLU A 869 -5.61 28.07 -13.20
C GLU A 869 -6.80 27.21 -12.75
N ARG A 870 -7.55 26.68 -13.71
CA ARG A 870 -8.54 25.61 -13.52
C ARG A 870 -8.15 24.45 -14.42
N LEU A 871 -8.14 23.25 -13.86
CA LEU A 871 -7.76 22.03 -14.55
C LEU A 871 -8.94 21.05 -14.50
N ALA A 872 -9.16 20.32 -15.57
CA ALA A 872 -10.23 19.33 -15.66
C ALA A 872 -9.75 18.11 -16.45
N TYR A 873 -10.24 16.93 -16.06
CA TYR A 873 -9.90 15.66 -16.68
C TYR A 873 -11.16 14.88 -17.04
N ASP A 874 -11.10 14.11 -18.13
CA ASP A 874 -12.03 13.00 -18.32
C ASP A 874 -11.79 11.89 -17.25
N PRO A 875 -12.68 10.89 -17.15
CA PRO A 875 -12.51 9.82 -16.17
C PRO A 875 -11.24 8.99 -16.29
N TRP A 876 -10.52 9.03 -17.41
CA TRP A 876 -9.24 8.34 -17.59
C TRP A 876 -8.05 9.31 -17.45
N GLY A 877 -8.25 10.46 -16.81
CA GLY A 877 -7.20 11.43 -16.53
C GLY A 877 -6.78 12.30 -17.71
N LYS A 878 -7.39 12.16 -18.91
CA LYS A 878 -7.01 13.02 -20.05
C LYS A 878 -7.48 14.44 -19.77
N ARG A 879 -6.58 15.42 -19.87
CA ARG A 879 -6.90 16.84 -19.75
C ARG A 879 -7.98 17.26 -20.76
N ARG A 880 -8.86 18.16 -20.32
CA ARG A 880 -9.93 18.77 -21.10
C ARG A 880 -10.15 20.21 -20.65
N PHE A 881 -10.87 21.00 -21.45
CA PHE A 881 -11.20 22.37 -21.09
C PHE A 881 -12.17 22.39 -19.89
N SER A 882 -12.09 23.44 -19.08
CA SER A 882 -12.89 23.57 -17.85
C SER A 882 -14.40 23.69 -18.12
N ASP A 883 -14.79 24.10 -19.32
CA ASP A 883 -16.17 24.14 -19.82
C ASP A 883 -16.72 22.76 -20.24
N GLY A 884 -15.94 21.69 -20.08
CA GLY A 884 -16.27 20.33 -20.47
C GLY A 884 -15.93 19.96 -21.92
N ASN A 885 -15.45 20.89 -22.75
CA ASN A 885 -15.00 20.58 -24.11
C ASN A 885 -13.75 19.70 -24.10
N LYS A 886 -13.68 18.75 -25.04
CA LYS A 886 -12.53 17.84 -25.17
C LYS A 886 -11.34 18.55 -25.80
N ASP A 887 -10.17 18.45 -25.17
CA ASP A 887 -8.92 18.78 -25.85
C ASP A 887 -8.62 17.69 -26.88
N SER A 888 -8.99 17.98 -28.13
CA SER A 888 -8.92 17.05 -29.25
C SER A 888 -7.60 17.17 -30.03
N ASN A 889 -6.77 18.16 -29.66
CA ASN A 889 -5.51 18.49 -30.34
C ASN A 889 -4.28 18.42 -29.41
N ASP A 890 -4.47 17.98 -28.16
CA ASP A 890 -3.45 17.89 -27.11
C ASP A 890 -2.69 19.22 -26.91
N THR A 891 -3.46 20.25 -26.58
CA THR A 891 -3.03 21.66 -26.46
C THR A 891 -2.97 22.19 -25.03
N LEU A 892 -3.51 21.46 -24.04
CA LEU A 892 -3.60 21.89 -22.64
C LEU A 892 -2.37 21.51 -21.81
N THR A 893 -1.37 22.39 -21.79
CA THR A 893 -0.28 22.41 -20.80
C THR A 893 -0.65 23.22 -19.54
N SER A 894 -0.29 22.76 -18.34
CA SER A 894 -0.40 23.59 -17.12
C SER A 894 0.62 24.73 -17.14
N THR A 895 0.33 25.84 -16.45
CA THR A 895 1.21 27.01 -16.34
C THR A 895 1.97 27.09 -15.01
N VAL A 896 1.62 26.26 -14.04
CA VAL A 896 2.16 26.29 -12.67
C VAL A 896 2.99 25.05 -12.33
N THR A 897 2.50 23.85 -12.65
CA THR A 897 3.14 22.58 -12.31
C THR A 897 2.72 21.50 -13.30
N ASP A 898 3.64 20.61 -13.65
CA ASP A 898 3.38 19.54 -14.61
C ASP A 898 2.52 18.42 -13.97
N ARG A 899 2.21 18.55 -12.66
CA ARG A 899 1.32 17.68 -11.88
C ARG A 899 -0.16 17.93 -12.22
N GLY A 900 -1.00 16.90 -12.11
CA GLY A 900 -2.43 17.01 -12.47
C GLY A 900 -3.34 15.94 -11.85
N TYR A 901 -3.93 15.10 -12.71
CA TYR A 901 -4.76 13.95 -12.32
C TYR A 901 -4.05 13.07 -11.28
N THR A 902 -4.71 12.81 -10.14
CA THR A 902 -4.16 12.04 -9.00
C THR A 902 -2.77 12.51 -8.50
N MET A 903 -2.45 13.81 -8.64
CA MET A 903 -1.13 14.41 -8.36
C MET A 903 0.05 13.85 -9.17
N HIS A 904 -0.19 12.99 -10.16
CA HIS A 904 0.85 12.49 -11.05
C HIS A 904 1.29 13.52 -12.10
N GLU A 905 2.47 13.31 -12.68
CA GLU A 905 3.07 14.21 -13.67
C GLU A 905 2.54 13.89 -15.07
N HIS A 906 2.02 14.90 -15.74
CA HIS A 906 1.59 14.83 -17.13
C HIS A 906 2.78 15.17 -18.00
N MET A 907 3.22 14.21 -18.80
CA MET A 907 4.25 14.38 -19.82
C MET A 907 3.55 14.86 -21.10
N ASP A 908 3.20 16.15 -21.09
CA ASP A 908 2.39 16.80 -22.14
C ASP A 908 3.03 16.67 -23.54
N GLU A 909 4.37 16.61 -23.62
CA GLU A 909 5.11 16.35 -24.86
C GLU A 909 4.82 14.99 -25.49
N MET A 910 4.25 14.05 -24.73
CA MET A 910 3.91 12.69 -25.15
C MET A 910 2.42 12.37 -25.04
N GLY A 911 1.62 13.23 -24.41
CA GLY A 911 0.20 13.00 -24.12
C GLY A 911 -0.03 11.93 -23.03
N MET A 912 0.90 11.80 -22.09
CA MET A 912 1.04 10.67 -21.16
C MET A 912 1.00 11.09 -19.69
N ILE A 913 0.70 10.16 -18.79
CA ILE A 913 0.86 10.37 -17.33
C ILE A 913 1.95 9.44 -16.81
N ASN A 914 2.90 10.01 -16.06
CA ASN A 914 3.92 9.27 -15.33
C ASN A 914 3.36 8.88 -13.96
N MET A 915 2.85 7.66 -13.84
CA MET A 915 2.33 7.08 -12.61
C MET A 915 3.48 6.49 -11.76
N ASN A 916 4.61 7.21 -11.66
CA ASN A 916 5.86 6.75 -11.01
C ASN A 916 6.43 5.43 -11.57
N GLY A 917 5.95 4.27 -11.12
CA GLY A 917 6.38 2.92 -11.51
C GLY A 917 5.99 2.51 -12.94
N ARG A 918 4.95 3.11 -13.51
CA ARG A 918 4.53 2.87 -14.91
C ARG A 918 4.18 4.17 -15.64
N VAL A 919 4.20 4.10 -16.97
CA VAL A 919 3.61 5.13 -17.84
C VAL A 919 2.22 4.70 -18.26
N PHE A 920 1.27 5.62 -18.15
CA PHE A 920 -0.14 5.43 -18.46
C PHE A 920 -0.56 6.34 -19.62
N ASP A 921 -1.24 5.76 -20.61
CA ASP A 921 -1.86 6.47 -21.74
C ASP A 921 -3.32 6.78 -21.40
N PRO A 922 -3.64 8.03 -21.01
CA PRO A 922 -4.99 8.41 -20.60
C PRO A 922 -5.99 8.48 -21.77
N ALA A 923 -5.51 8.60 -23.01
CA ALA A 923 -6.39 8.65 -24.18
C ALA A 923 -7.03 7.28 -24.43
N ILE A 924 -6.24 6.20 -24.32
CA ILE A 924 -6.70 4.82 -24.49
C ILE A 924 -7.07 4.13 -23.16
N GLY A 925 -6.70 4.70 -22.02
CA GLY A 925 -7.04 4.22 -20.67
C GLY A 925 -6.20 3.02 -20.18
N ARG A 926 -4.92 2.93 -20.54
CA ARG A 926 -4.08 1.73 -20.27
C ARG A 926 -2.61 2.05 -19.97
N PHE A 927 -1.94 1.14 -19.26
CA PHE A 927 -0.48 1.19 -19.06
C PHE A 927 0.31 0.70 -20.28
N LEU A 928 1.54 1.20 -20.45
CA LEU A 928 2.44 0.82 -21.56
C LEU A 928 3.25 -0.46 -21.30
N THR A 929 3.36 -0.89 -20.04
CA THR A 929 4.14 -2.04 -19.58
C THR A 929 3.29 -2.98 -18.73
N ALA A 930 3.68 -4.25 -18.67
CA ALA A 930 2.99 -5.26 -17.86
C ALA A 930 3.30 -5.08 -16.36
N ASP A 931 2.27 -5.18 -15.52
CA ASP A 931 2.36 -5.17 -14.06
C ASP A 931 3.18 -6.36 -13.53
N PRO A 932 4.23 -6.18 -12.71
CA PRO A 932 4.86 -7.29 -12.02
C PRO A 932 3.93 -7.98 -10.99
N HIS A 933 2.97 -7.26 -10.41
CA HIS A 933 2.10 -7.75 -9.35
C HIS A 933 0.71 -8.21 -9.86
N VAL A 934 -0.02 -8.93 -8.99
CA VAL A 934 -1.43 -9.32 -9.17
C VAL A 934 -2.11 -9.12 -7.83
N THR A 935 -2.42 -7.87 -7.49
CA THR A 935 -2.84 -7.40 -6.16
C THR A 935 -4.09 -8.12 -5.63
N PHE A 936 -5.01 -8.51 -6.51
CA PHE A 936 -6.24 -9.23 -6.16
C PHE A 936 -6.30 -10.60 -6.86
N PRO A 937 -5.57 -11.62 -6.38
CA PRO A 937 -5.47 -12.92 -7.06
C PRO A 937 -6.80 -13.67 -7.16
N TYR A 938 -7.82 -13.27 -6.39
CA TYR A 938 -9.19 -13.76 -6.45
C TYR A 938 -10.15 -12.87 -7.24
N ASP A 939 -9.65 -11.99 -8.11
CA ASP A 939 -10.47 -11.31 -9.12
C ASP A 939 -9.89 -11.46 -10.53
N LEU A 940 -10.76 -11.73 -11.51
CA LEU A 940 -10.37 -11.96 -12.90
C LEU A 940 -9.73 -10.73 -13.54
N GLN A 941 -10.13 -9.52 -13.13
CA GLN A 941 -9.60 -8.27 -13.68
C GLN A 941 -8.16 -7.99 -13.24
N SER A 942 -7.74 -8.48 -12.07
CA SER A 942 -6.37 -8.28 -11.58
C SER A 942 -5.32 -8.98 -12.45
N PHE A 943 -5.72 -9.93 -13.30
CA PHE A 943 -4.84 -10.58 -14.28
C PHE A 943 -4.69 -9.77 -15.58
N ASN A 944 -5.43 -8.67 -15.77
CA ASN A 944 -5.14 -7.71 -16.85
C ASN A 944 -3.98 -6.80 -16.43
N ARG A 945 -2.77 -7.30 -16.66
CA ARG A 945 -1.45 -6.67 -16.40
C ARG A 945 -1.25 -5.24 -16.95
N TYR A 946 -2.20 -4.70 -17.74
CA TYR A 946 -2.13 -3.35 -18.32
C TYR A 946 -3.38 -2.50 -18.04
N GLY A 947 -4.32 -3.01 -17.24
CA GLY A 947 -5.54 -2.29 -16.84
C GLY A 947 -5.24 -1.24 -15.77
N TYR A 948 -5.92 -0.10 -15.84
CA TYR A 948 -5.83 0.93 -14.80
C TYR A 948 -6.97 0.76 -13.80
N VAL A 949 -6.61 0.60 -12.52
CA VAL A 949 -7.50 0.50 -11.35
C VAL A 949 -8.81 -0.29 -11.58
N LEU A 950 -8.67 -1.52 -12.08
CA LEU A 950 -9.78 -2.44 -12.33
C LEU A 950 -10.89 -1.86 -13.23
N ASN A 951 -10.54 -0.93 -14.12
CA ASN A 951 -11.44 -0.16 -14.98
C ASN A 951 -12.48 0.69 -14.23
N ASN A 952 -12.18 1.11 -12.99
CA ASN A 952 -13.01 2.04 -12.20
C ASN A 952 -12.22 3.29 -11.76
N PRO A 953 -11.78 4.13 -12.72
CA PRO A 953 -10.89 5.29 -12.48
C PRO A 953 -11.59 6.52 -11.85
N LEU A 954 -12.76 6.29 -11.25
CA LEU A 954 -13.54 7.28 -10.50
C LEU A 954 -13.76 6.88 -9.03
N GLY A 955 -13.50 5.63 -8.66
CA GLY A 955 -13.55 5.14 -7.28
C GLY A 955 -12.17 4.94 -6.62
N PHE A 956 -11.10 4.87 -7.42
CA PHE A 956 -9.75 4.43 -7.04
C PHE A 956 -8.64 5.21 -7.75
N THR A 957 -7.41 5.10 -7.24
CA THR A 957 -6.17 5.63 -7.85
C THR A 957 -5.06 4.56 -7.83
N ASP A 958 -3.91 4.83 -8.47
CA ASP A 958 -2.70 3.98 -8.39
C ASP A 958 -1.51 4.92 -8.09
N PRO A 959 -1.17 5.18 -6.80
CA PRO A 959 -0.12 6.13 -6.40
C PRO A 959 1.31 5.68 -6.70
N THR A 960 1.55 4.36 -6.79
CA THR A 960 2.89 3.79 -7.01
C THR A 960 3.16 3.49 -8.47
N GLY A 961 2.12 3.34 -9.28
CA GLY A 961 2.17 2.73 -10.60
C GLY A 961 2.17 1.21 -10.55
N PHE A 962 1.72 0.61 -9.46
CA PHE A 962 1.65 -0.85 -9.23
C PHE A 962 0.46 -1.22 -8.32
N ASP A 963 0.15 -0.38 -7.33
CA ASP A 963 -0.77 -0.69 -6.23
C ASP A 963 -1.97 0.25 -6.20
N LEU A 964 -3.15 -0.33 -6.20
CA LEU A 964 -4.43 0.38 -6.22
C LEU A 964 -4.79 0.92 -4.83
N ASP A 965 -4.97 2.23 -4.73
CA ASP A 965 -5.39 2.93 -3.51
C ASP A 965 -6.87 3.37 -3.57
N GLY A 966 -7.50 3.39 -2.41
CA GLY A 966 -8.94 3.60 -2.24
C GLY A 966 -9.25 4.91 -1.50
N ASP A 967 -9.45 5.98 -2.26
CA ASP A 967 -9.55 7.38 -1.82
C ASP A 967 -8.21 7.97 -1.32
N ALA A 968 -7.66 8.92 -2.07
CA ALA A 968 -6.41 9.62 -1.74
C ALA A 968 -6.62 10.66 -0.62
N GLY A 969 -7.04 10.19 0.56
CA GLY A 969 -7.59 11.03 1.62
C GLY A 969 -7.77 10.35 2.98
N VAL A 970 -6.67 10.28 3.74
CA VAL A 970 -6.60 10.08 5.21
C VAL A 970 -6.70 8.64 5.76
N SER A 971 -5.52 8.12 6.14
CA SER A 971 -5.25 7.12 7.20
C SER A 971 -6.03 5.79 7.23
N GLU A 972 -5.35 4.73 6.76
CA GLU A 972 -5.17 3.41 7.42
C GLU A 972 -6.40 2.59 7.87
N GLY A 973 -7.64 3.03 7.60
CA GLY A 973 -8.82 2.28 8.06
C GLY A 973 -10.18 2.85 7.69
N GLN A 974 -10.58 2.77 6.41
CA GLN A 974 -11.99 2.64 6.03
C GLN A 974 -12.16 1.72 4.80
N GLN A 975 -12.87 0.61 4.98
CA GLN A 975 -12.86 -0.57 4.11
C GLN A 975 -14.14 -0.66 3.24
N TYR A 976 -14.45 0.37 2.46
CA TYR A 976 -15.78 0.49 1.81
C TYR A 976 -15.88 0.07 0.35
N ALA A 977 -14.76 -0.04 -0.38
CA ALA A 977 -14.75 -0.50 -1.77
C ALA A 977 -14.16 -1.92 -1.96
N ASN A 978 -13.38 -2.40 -0.99
CA ASN A 978 -12.54 -3.59 -1.14
C ASN A 978 -13.24 -4.91 -0.79
N GLU A 979 -14.57 -4.94 -0.66
CA GLU A 979 -15.27 -6.10 -0.05
C GLU A 979 -15.52 -7.24 -1.07
N ASN A 980 -15.77 -6.88 -2.34
CA ASN A 980 -15.67 -7.81 -3.48
C ASN A 980 -14.22 -8.30 -3.69
N TYR A 981 -13.26 -7.52 -3.21
CA TYR A 981 -11.80 -7.68 -3.37
C TYR A 981 -11.13 -8.07 -2.04
N SER A 982 -11.87 -8.78 -1.19
CA SER A 982 -11.41 -9.21 0.13
C SER A 982 -10.16 -10.08 -0.01
N SER A 983 -9.03 -9.53 0.41
CA SER A 983 -7.76 -10.23 0.44
C SER A 983 -7.76 -11.23 1.60
N GLU A 984 -8.23 -12.46 1.32
CA GLU A 984 -7.76 -13.63 2.07
C GLU A 984 -6.25 -13.76 1.83
N THR A 985 -5.45 -13.07 2.66
CA THR A 985 -3.98 -12.92 2.53
C THR A 985 -3.22 -14.19 2.89
N GLY A 986 -3.49 -15.24 2.13
CA GLY A 986 -2.49 -16.25 1.80
C GLY A 986 -2.19 -16.18 0.30
N TRP A 987 -0.90 -16.18 -0.04
CA TRP A 987 -0.38 -16.53 -1.38
C TRP A 987 -0.46 -15.48 -2.51
N ALA A 988 -0.07 -14.23 -2.25
CA ALA A 988 0.47 -13.35 -3.29
C ALA A 988 1.28 -12.16 -2.71
N ASP A 989 2.51 -12.40 -2.23
CA ASP A 989 3.63 -11.44 -2.36
C ASP A 989 4.94 -12.09 -1.88
N ASP A 990 5.75 -12.51 -2.85
CA ASP A 990 7.11 -13.04 -2.66
C ASP A 990 8.00 -12.59 -3.84
N LEU A 991 7.84 -11.31 -4.19
CA LEU A 991 8.77 -10.49 -4.96
C LEU A 991 8.87 -9.14 -4.23
N PRO A 992 10.07 -8.67 -3.85
CA PRO A 992 10.20 -7.40 -3.14
C PRO A 992 9.97 -6.22 -4.10
N SER A 993 8.89 -5.48 -3.89
CA SER A 993 8.76 -4.12 -4.42
C SER A 993 9.85 -3.23 -3.79
N SER A 994 10.46 -2.34 -4.58
CA SER A 994 11.68 -1.61 -4.18
C SER A 994 11.41 -0.33 -3.36
N SER A 995 10.25 -0.25 -2.72
CA SER A 995 9.76 0.88 -1.92
C SER A 995 9.42 0.43 -0.50
N SER A 996 9.78 1.25 0.51
CA SER A 996 9.61 0.99 1.94
C SER A 996 10.14 -0.37 2.44
N PHE A 997 11.47 -0.50 2.56
CA PHE A 997 12.09 -1.52 3.43
C PHE A 997 13.06 -0.86 4.43
N LEU A 998 12.51 -0.33 5.52
CA LEU A 998 13.21 0.09 6.74
C LEU A 998 12.18 0.28 7.87
N ASP A 999 12.60 0.09 9.12
CA ASP A 999 11.84 0.36 10.34
C ASP A 999 10.51 -0.41 10.54
N ASP A 1000 10.53 -1.76 10.50
CA ASP A 1000 10.22 -2.52 11.74
C ASP A 1000 10.57 -4.02 11.66
N TYR A 1001 11.61 -4.43 12.41
CA TYR A 1001 11.85 -5.85 12.74
C TYR A 1001 12.48 -5.97 14.14
N ASN A 1002 11.69 -5.75 15.18
CA ASN A 1002 12.01 -6.29 16.52
C ASN A 1002 10.78 -6.44 17.44
N ALA A 1003 9.72 -7.10 16.96
CA ALA A 1003 8.49 -7.35 17.71
C ALA A 1003 8.14 -8.85 17.83
N SER A 1004 9.07 -9.65 18.37
CA SER A 1004 8.79 -11.08 18.62
C SER A 1004 7.71 -11.24 19.72
N HIS A 1005 6.47 -11.56 19.33
CA HIS A 1005 5.40 -11.98 20.23
C HIS A 1005 5.07 -13.46 20.00
N PRO A 1006 5.30 -14.36 20.98
CA PRO A 1006 4.98 -15.77 20.83
C PRO A 1006 3.46 -15.99 20.97
N SER A 1007 2.84 -16.61 19.97
CA SER A 1007 1.47 -17.11 20.09
C SER A 1007 1.40 -18.23 21.14
N PRO A 1008 0.50 -18.17 22.14
CA PRO A 1008 0.31 -19.25 23.08
C PRO A 1008 -0.45 -20.42 22.44
N SER A 1009 -0.04 -21.65 22.74
CA SER A 1009 -0.83 -22.87 22.49
C SER A 1009 -0.89 -23.73 23.76
N PRO A 1010 -1.95 -24.55 23.96
CA PRO A 1010 -2.46 -24.79 25.30
C PRO A 1010 -1.99 -26.10 25.96
N VAL A 1011 -1.56 -26.01 27.22
CA VAL A 1011 -1.48 -27.12 28.19
C VAL A 1011 -1.91 -26.57 29.56
N GLY A 1012 -2.50 -27.39 30.44
CA GLY A 1012 -2.98 -26.90 31.74
C GLY A 1012 -3.02 -27.94 32.87
N GLN A 1013 -3.47 -27.46 34.03
CA GLN A 1013 -3.85 -28.16 35.27
C GLN A 1013 -2.75 -28.93 36.05
N ASN A 1014 -2.53 -28.50 37.30
CA ASN A 1014 -2.70 -29.27 38.56
C ASN A 1014 -2.05 -28.50 39.75
N GLN A 1015 -2.50 -28.58 41.01
CA GLN A 1015 -3.66 -29.22 41.67
C GLN A 1015 -4.05 -28.37 42.91
N VAL A 1016 -5.21 -28.64 43.52
CA VAL A 1016 -5.70 -27.98 44.75
C VAL A 1016 -5.37 -28.81 46.00
N VAL A 1017 -5.23 -28.16 47.16
CA VAL A 1017 -5.26 -28.83 48.47
C VAL A 1017 -6.33 -28.16 49.36
N ASN A 1018 -7.14 -28.98 50.03
CA ASN A 1018 -8.29 -28.55 50.84
C ASN A 1018 -7.86 -27.82 52.15
N PRO A 1019 -8.81 -27.11 52.81
CA PRO A 1019 -9.45 -27.79 53.94
C PRO A 1019 -10.98 -27.67 54.04
N VAL A 1020 -11.54 -28.54 54.88
CA VAL A 1020 -12.98 -28.74 55.16
C VAL A 1020 -13.56 -27.66 56.07
N THR A 1021 -14.81 -27.22 55.84
CA THR A 1021 -15.86 -27.04 56.88
C THR A 1021 -17.26 -26.81 56.29
N SER A 1022 -18.30 -27.18 57.05
CA SER A 1022 -19.75 -27.03 56.82
C SER A 1022 -20.40 -26.59 58.17
N PRO A 1023 -21.74 -26.45 58.36
CA PRO A 1023 -22.92 -26.58 57.47
C PRO A 1023 -23.80 -25.28 57.56
N ALA A 1024 -25.14 -25.18 57.40
CA ALA A 1024 -26.26 -26.11 57.16
C ALA A 1024 -27.51 -25.39 56.58
N GLY A 1025 -28.31 -26.11 55.77
CA GLY A 1025 -29.79 -26.00 55.71
C GLY A 1025 -30.45 -24.83 54.95
N SER A 1026 -31.70 -24.96 54.48
CA SER A 1026 -32.55 -26.16 54.39
C SER A 1026 -33.73 -25.98 53.39
N ASN A 1027 -34.41 -27.11 53.12
CA ASN A 1027 -35.66 -27.32 52.34
C ASN A 1027 -35.41 -27.60 50.84
N GLU A 1028 -35.77 -28.76 50.26
CA GLU A 1028 -37.05 -29.52 50.23
C GLU A 1028 -38.15 -28.81 49.41
N LEU A 1029 -38.87 -29.44 48.46
CA LEU A 1029 -38.97 -30.85 48.03
C LEU A 1029 -39.54 -30.90 46.57
N GLY A 1030 -39.36 -31.99 45.80
CA GLY A 1030 -40.26 -32.30 44.66
C GLY A 1030 -39.69 -32.77 43.30
N GLU A 1031 -39.01 -33.93 43.26
CA GLU A 1031 -39.01 -34.84 42.08
C GLU A 1031 -40.30 -35.72 42.11
N PRO A 1032 -40.68 -36.56 41.09
CA PRO A 1032 -39.84 -37.17 40.04
C PRO A 1032 -40.49 -37.40 38.64
N ASP A 1033 -39.78 -38.22 37.83
CA ASP A 1033 -40.22 -39.15 36.77
C ASP A 1033 -40.48 -38.68 35.30
N GLU A 1034 -39.80 -39.40 34.39
CA GLU A 1034 -40.10 -39.57 32.94
C GLU A 1034 -41.20 -40.69 32.75
N PRO A 1035 -41.46 -41.34 31.59
CA PRO A 1035 -40.99 -41.17 30.19
C PRO A 1035 -42.08 -41.41 29.07
N LEU A 1036 -41.61 -41.57 27.81
CA LEU A 1036 -42.17 -42.33 26.66
C LEU A 1036 -43.35 -41.81 25.77
N GLU A 1037 -43.01 -41.71 24.46
CA GLU A 1037 -43.72 -42.17 23.23
C GLU A 1037 -45.07 -41.62 22.68
N VAL A 1038 -44.94 -40.91 21.52
CA VAL A 1038 -45.48 -41.25 20.18
C VAL A 1038 -47.00 -41.48 19.95
N LYS A 1039 -47.65 -40.53 19.22
CA LYS A 1039 -48.42 -40.82 17.97
C LYS A 1039 -48.91 -39.58 17.17
N LYS A 1040 -49.14 -39.77 15.86
CA LYS A 1040 -49.81 -38.84 14.91
C LYS A 1040 -51.31 -39.14 14.80
N PRO A 1041 -52.16 -38.14 14.44
CA PRO A 1041 -52.75 -38.12 13.09
C PRO A 1041 -52.99 -36.68 12.51
N GLU A 1042 -53.58 -36.46 11.32
CA GLU A 1042 -53.25 -36.91 9.94
C GLU A 1042 -54.13 -36.23 8.85
N LYS A 1043 -53.52 -35.50 7.88
CA LYS A 1043 -54.03 -35.27 6.48
C LYS A 1043 -55.34 -34.43 6.31
N LYS A 1044 -55.75 -33.89 5.14
CA LYS A 1044 -55.25 -33.69 3.75
C LYS A 1044 -55.98 -32.42 3.17
N LYS A 1045 -56.02 -32.01 1.89
CA LYS A 1045 -55.76 -32.57 0.52
C LYS A 1045 -55.04 -31.47 -0.33
N GLU A 1046 -55.18 -31.15 -1.62
CA GLU A 1046 -55.88 -31.59 -2.86
C GLU A 1046 -54.99 -31.18 -4.08
N ARG A 1047 -55.24 -31.65 -5.32
CA ARG A 1047 -54.47 -31.28 -6.54
C ARG A 1047 -55.14 -31.80 -7.84
N ARG A 1048 -55.24 -30.99 -8.91
CA ARG A 1048 -55.53 -31.34 -10.34
C ARG A 1048 -55.31 -30.09 -11.22
N ALA A 1049 -54.95 -30.10 -12.51
CA ALA A 1049 -54.56 -31.09 -13.55
C ALA A 1049 -53.76 -30.29 -14.64
N SER A 1050 -52.63 -30.66 -15.28
CA SER A 1050 -52.22 -31.78 -16.20
C SER A 1050 -52.93 -31.81 -17.58
N THR A 1051 -52.30 -31.91 -18.78
CA THR A 1051 -50.90 -32.03 -19.30
C THR A 1051 -50.89 -31.89 -20.87
N VAL A 1052 -49.73 -31.94 -21.56
CA VAL A 1052 -49.47 -32.08 -23.06
C VAL A 1052 -49.31 -30.75 -23.84
N GLY A 1053 -48.39 -30.55 -24.81
CA GLY A 1053 -47.21 -31.33 -25.25
C GLY A 1053 -46.80 -31.12 -26.74
N SER A 1054 -45.51 -31.28 -27.11
CA SER A 1054 -44.91 -31.28 -28.48
C SER A 1054 -44.96 -29.95 -29.31
N LEU A 1055 -44.11 -29.63 -30.31
CA LEU A 1055 -42.86 -30.21 -30.88
C LEU A 1055 -42.03 -29.09 -31.60
N PHE A 1056 -40.69 -29.25 -31.71
CA PHE A 1056 -39.77 -28.74 -32.78
C PHE A 1056 -39.86 -27.30 -33.40
N SER A 1057 -38.72 -26.57 -33.35
CA SER A 1057 -38.08 -25.86 -34.51
C SER A 1057 -38.78 -24.58 -35.09
N VAL A 1058 -38.20 -23.70 -35.95
CA VAL A 1058 -36.81 -23.32 -36.33
C VAL A 1058 -36.84 -21.98 -37.13
N LEU A 1059 -35.77 -21.16 -37.02
CA LEU A 1059 -35.32 -20.06 -37.92
C LEU A 1059 -36.12 -18.74 -38.14
N ASP A 1060 -35.32 -17.75 -38.54
CA ASP A 1060 -35.53 -16.58 -39.43
C ASP A 1060 -36.41 -15.35 -39.07
N ASN A 1061 -35.70 -14.28 -38.67
CA ASN A 1061 -35.48 -13.07 -39.48
C ASN A 1061 -36.67 -12.33 -40.15
N GLY A 1062 -37.22 -11.33 -39.44
CA GLY A 1062 -36.85 -9.92 -39.70
C GLY A 1062 -37.75 -9.02 -40.58
N ILE A 1063 -37.50 -7.70 -40.44
CA ILE A 1063 -37.77 -6.59 -41.40
C ILE A 1063 -39.25 -6.18 -41.63
N ARG A 1064 -39.70 -4.90 -41.59
CA ARG A 1064 -39.19 -3.62 -40.99
C ARG A 1064 -40.24 -2.48 -41.20
N PHE A 1065 -40.29 -1.49 -40.29
CA PHE A 1065 -41.04 -0.19 -40.42
C PHE A 1065 -42.59 -0.32 -40.49
N VAL A 1066 -43.46 0.69 -40.30
CA VAL A 1066 -43.44 2.18 -40.45
C VAL A 1066 -44.26 2.87 -39.31
N ALA A 1067 -44.12 4.20 -39.17
CA ALA A 1067 -44.85 5.12 -38.27
C ALA A 1067 -46.41 5.15 -38.47
N ASN A 1068 -47.27 5.87 -37.73
CA ASN A 1068 -47.10 7.25 -37.25
C ASN A 1068 -48.06 7.71 -36.10
N GLU A 1069 -47.77 8.90 -35.57
CA GLU A 1069 -48.45 9.80 -34.61
C GLU A 1069 -50.00 9.72 -34.40
N ALA A 1070 -50.47 10.00 -33.17
CA ALA A 1070 -51.25 11.23 -32.82
C ALA A 1070 -52.14 11.13 -31.54
N THR A 1071 -51.85 12.02 -30.58
CA THR A 1071 -52.74 12.72 -29.60
C THR A 1071 -54.15 12.20 -29.22
N PHE A 1072 -54.46 12.21 -27.91
CA PHE A 1072 -55.54 13.05 -27.33
C PHE A 1072 -55.32 13.24 -25.81
N GLY A 1073 -55.73 14.38 -25.25
CA GLY A 1073 -55.73 14.66 -23.79
C GLY A 1073 -57.14 15.02 -23.29
N TRP A 1074 -57.26 15.66 -22.12
CA TRP A 1074 -58.36 16.58 -21.71
C TRP A 1074 -57.95 17.31 -20.40
N ALA A 1075 -58.61 18.42 -20.05
CA ALA A 1075 -58.23 19.31 -18.95
C ALA A 1075 -59.44 20.07 -18.34
N ASP A 1076 -59.27 20.62 -17.14
CA ASP A 1076 -60.01 21.72 -16.44
C ASP A 1076 -59.66 21.63 -14.92
N LYS A 1077 -59.55 22.68 -14.07
CA LYS A 1077 -59.61 24.17 -14.15
C LYS A 1077 -58.78 24.73 -12.96
N ALA A 1078 -58.04 25.86 -13.03
CA ALA A 1078 -58.46 27.29 -13.01
C ALA A 1078 -59.05 27.73 -11.63
N GLU A 1079 -58.96 28.96 -11.09
CA GLU A 1079 -58.56 30.35 -11.46
C GLU A 1079 -58.05 31.08 -10.15
N ASP A 1080 -57.37 32.23 -10.04
CA ASP A 1080 -56.57 33.15 -10.92
C ASP A 1080 -55.86 34.24 -10.03
N ALA A 1081 -54.91 35.04 -10.57
CA ALA A 1081 -54.28 36.31 -10.07
C ALA A 1081 -53.37 36.26 -8.79
N MET A 1082 -52.17 36.86 -8.70
CA MET A 1082 -51.68 38.25 -8.97
C MET A 1082 -52.24 39.28 -7.95
N ASP A 1083 -51.52 40.27 -7.40
CA ASP A 1083 -50.37 41.06 -7.90
C ASP A 1083 -49.64 41.89 -6.78
N ASN A 1084 -48.45 42.44 -7.09
CA ASN A 1084 -47.78 43.67 -6.57
C ASN A 1084 -47.56 43.98 -5.06
N GLY A 1085 -46.44 44.68 -4.76
CA GLY A 1085 -46.30 45.54 -3.55
C GLY A 1085 -44.92 45.56 -2.87
N ALA A 1086 -44.19 46.69 -2.95
CA ALA A 1086 -42.95 46.93 -2.21
C ALA A 1086 -43.06 48.17 -1.28
N VAL A 1087 -42.22 48.25 -0.24
CA VAL A 1087 -41.59 49.45 0.38
C VAL A 1087 -40.77 49.00 1.61
N GLY A 1088 -39.68 49.72 1.94
CA GLY A 1088 -38.75 49.38 3.03
C GLY A 1088 -38.67 50.41 4.17
N LEU A 1089 -37.44 50.69 4.64
CA LEU A 1089 -37.03 51.40 5.87
C LEU A 1089 -37.04 50.52 7.14
N GLY A 1090 -36.09 50.62 8.09
CA GLY A 1090 -34.80 51.33 8.06
C GLY A 1090 -34.34 51.88 9.43
N LEU A 1091 -33.04 51.75 9.76
CA LEU A 1091 -32.34 52.31 10.95
C LEU A 1091 -32.79 51.73 12.31
N GLY A 1092 -32.00 51.75 13.40
CA GLY A 1092 -30.59 52.13 13.65
C GLY A 1092 -30.15 51.61 15.05
N HIS A 1093 -28.89 51.29 15.38
CA HIS A 1093 -27.63 52.07 15.38
C HIS A 1093 -27.28 52.61 16.81
N LEU A 1094 -25.99 52.83 17.12
CA LEU A 1094 -25.40 53.33 18.41
C LEU A 1094 -25.51 52.35 19.62
N LEU A 1095 -24.58 52.23 20.60
CA LEU A 1095 -23.21 52.76 20.91
C LEU A 1095 -22.36 51.54 21.43
N GLY A 1096 -21.02 51.47 21.45
CA GLY A 1096 -20.01 52.37 22.06
C GLY A 1096 -19.80 52.00 23.55
N GLY A 1097 -18.59 51.85 24.12
CA GLY A 1097 -17.20 51.96 23.62
C GLY A 1097 -16.20 52.16 24.80
N VAL A 1098 -14.88 52.24 24.54
CA VAL A 1098 -13.78 52.62 25.48
C VAL A 1098 -13.52 51.61 26.63
N ALA A 1099 -12.38 50.90 26.79
CA ALA A 1099 -10.93 51.14 26.64
C ALA A 1099 -10.21 51.74 27.89
N LEU A 1100 -8.88 51.50 28.00
CA LEU A 1100 -7.96 51.79 29.12
C LEU A 1100 -8.00 50.75 30.29
N GLY A 1101 -6.89 50.36 30.93
CA GLY A 1101 -5.47 50.65 30.66
C GLY A 1101 -4.50 50.26 31.82
N THR A 1102 -3.18 50.39 31.59
CA THR A 1102 -2.02 50.26 32.54
C THR A 1102 -1.78 48.88 33.22
N VAL A 1103 -0.57 48.30 33.41
CA VAL A 1103 0.88 48.67 33.46
C VAL A 1103 1.49 48.72 34.88
N GLY A 1104 2.59 47.97 35.09
CA GLY A 1104 3.44 47.93 36.31
C GLY A 1104 3.28 46.63 37.13
N GLY A 1105 4.28 46.12 37.87
CA GLY A 1105 5.71 46.43 38.02
C GLY A 1105 6.45 45.30 38.80
N VAL A 1106 7.71 44.94 38.51
CA VAL A 1106 9.00 45.54 38.97
C VAL A 1106 9.62 44.84 40.21
N GLU A 1107 10.70 44.08 39.93
CA GLU A 1107 11.98 43.85 40.67
C GLU A 1107 12.08 43.62 42.19
N ASN A 1108 13.06 42.76 42.57
CA ASN A 1108 14.16 42.93 43.57
C ASN A 1108 14.68 41.52 44.02
N ILE A 1109 15.95 41.18 44.32
CA ILE A 1109 17.31 41.79 44.36
C ILE A 1109 18.35 40.65 44.12
N GLY A 1110 19.54 40.90 43.53
CA GLY A 1110 20.50 39.80 43.21
C GLY A 1110 21.96 40.15 42.82
N LEU A 1111 22.62 41.03 43.56
CA LEU A 1111 23.95 41.64 43.35
C LEU A 1111 25.13 40.79 42.77
N LYS A 1112 25.47 41.00 41.49
CA LYS A 1112 26.75 41.52 40.91
C LYS A 1112 28.16 41.07 41.42
N VAL A 1113 29.06 40.81 40.43
CA VAL A 1113 30.57 40.89 40.41
C VAL A 1113 31.42 39.61 40.61
N ALA A 1114 32.09 39.14 39.53
CA ALA A 1114 33.52 38.72 39.53
C ALA A 1114 34.16 38.55 38.10
N THR A 1115 35.20 39.35 37.85
CA THR A 1115 36.23 39.47 36.80
C THR A 1115 36.65 38.30 35.86
N ARG A 1116 36.60 38.60 34.55
CA ARG A 1116 37.54 38.32 33.40
C ARG A 1116 38.74 37.34 33.48
N LEU A 1117 38.84 36.50 32.43
CA LEU A 1117 39.99 36.23 31.50
C LEU A 1117 41.46 36.24 31.99
N PHE A 1118 42.20 35.14 31.74
CA PHE A 1118 43.27 35.00 30.70
C PHE A 1118 44.04 33.65 30.82
N GLY A 1119 44.79 33.25 29.78
CA GLY A 1119 45.92 32.30 29.89
C GLY A 1119 45.91 31.13 28.89
N ALA A 1120 47.08 30.79 28.33
CA ALA A 1120 47.26 29.70 27.37
C ALA A 1120 48.62 28.97 27.55
N ALA A 1121 48.74 27.82 26.87
CA ALA A 1121 49.95 27.02 26.60
C ALA A 1121 50.65 26.24 27.75
N LYS A 1122 50.88 24.94 27.51
CA LYS A 1122 52.23 24.31 27.56
C LYS A 1122 52.30 22.88 27.00
N GLU A 1123 52.91 22.76 25.83
CA GLU A 1123 54.13 21.97 25.54
C GLU A 1123 54.44 20.60 26.23
N THR A 1124 54.49 19.57 25.36
CA THR A 1124 55.58 18.58 25.11
C THR A 1124 56.02 17.46 26.10
N THR A 1125 56.03 16.22 25.56
CA THR A 1125 57.06 15.15 25.69
C THR A 1125 57.18 14.44 27.08
N THR A 1126 57.09 13.10 27.17
CA THR A 1126 58.22 12.17 26.89
C THR A 1126 57.82 10.69 26.74
N LEU A 1127 58.10 10.12 25.57
CA LEU A 1127 58.57 8.75 25.24
C LEU A 1127 58.36 7.54 26.19
N TYR A 1128 57.91 6.41 25.60
CA TYR A 1128 58.84 5.29 25.34
C TYR A 1128 58.49 4.53 24.03
N ARG A 1129 59.44 3.68 23.57
CA ARG A 1129 59.48 2.93 22.29
C ARG A 1129 58.40 1.82 22.15
N ALA A 1130 58.24 1.11 21.01
CA ALA A 1130 58.35 1.36 19.55
C ALA A 1130 58.47 0.00 18.79
N VAL A 1131 57.86 -0.12 17.60
CA VAL A 1131 58.17 -1.13 16.56
C VAL A 1131 58.54 -0.38 15.26
N SER A 1132 59.21 -1.02 14.31
CA SER A 1132 60.29 -0.36 13.56
C SER A 1132 59.98 0.00 12.09
N LYS A 1133 60.69 1.01 11.58
CA LYS A 1133 60.69 1.38 10.14
C LYS A 1133 61.48 0.40 9.26
N ALA A 1134 61.86 -0.78 9.75
CA ALA A 1134 62.45 -1.84 8.92
C ALA A 1134 61.35 -2.66 8.20
N GLU A 1135 60.21 -2.88 8.84
CA GLU A 1135 59.12 -3.73 8.33
C GLU A 1135 58.27 -3.06 7.25
N LEU A 1136 58.37 -1.73 7.10
CA LEU A 1136 57.69 -0.95 6.04
C LEU A 1136 58.51 -0.79 4.74
N ASN A 1137 59.78 -1.19 4.73
CA ASN A 1137 60.64 -1.00 3.56
C ASN A 1137 60.58 -2.15 2.54
N ASP A 1138 60.08 -3.34 2.93
CA ASP A 1138 60.11 -4.54 2.07
C ASP A 1138 59.07 -4.48 0.94
N ILE A 1139 57.95 -3.78 1.17
CA ILE A 1139 56.90 -3.52 0.16
C ILE A 1139 57.34 -2.45 -0.86
N ALA A 1140 58.35 -1.62 -0.53
CA ALA A 1140 58.84 -0.54 -1.37
C ALA A 1140 59.97 -0.95 -2.35
N ALA A 1141 60.31 -2.24 -2.43
CA ALA A 1141 61.53 -2.71 -3.10
C ALA A 1141 61.40 -2.98 -4.61
N ASN A 1142 60.20 -3.25 -5.14
CA ASN A 1142 59.98 -3.63 -6.54
C ASN A 1142 58.75 -2.92 -7.15
N GLY A 1143 58.92 -1.67 -7.60
CA GLY A 1143 57.87 -0.92 -8.31
C GLY A 1143 58.22 -0.68 -9.78
N LEU A 1144 57.19 -0.50 -10.62
CA LEU A 1144 57.30 0.30 -11.84
C LEU A 1144 55.95 0.96 -12.18
N ARG A 1145 56.00 1.96 -13.07
CA ARG A 1145 54.88 2.84 -13.48
C ARG A 1145 54.40 2.51 -14.90
N VAL A 1146 53.20 2.98 -15.26
CA VAL A 1146 52.79 3.63 -16.54
C VAL A 1146 51.26 3.84 -16.43
N THR A 1147 50.70 5.06 -16.31
CA THR A 1147 50.39 6.13 -17.30
C THR A 1147 49.30 5.81 -18.33
N GLU A 1148 48.62 6.87 -18.79
CA GLU A 1148 47.27 6.90 -19.38
C GLU A 1148 47.18 6.44 -20.85
N GLY A 1149 45.97 6.02 -21.25
CA GLY A 1149 45.40 6.35 -22.57
C GLY A 1149 45.10 5.19 -23.53
N GLY A 1150 44.10 5.40 -24.39
CA GLY A 1150 43.93 4.65 -25.66
C GLY A 1150 42.67 3.79 -25.78
N TYR A 1151 42.09 3.78 -26.98
CA TYR A 1151 40.99 2.92 -27.42
C TYR A 1151 41.50 1.77 -28.30
N GLU A 1152 40.58 0.85 -28.62
CA GLU A 1152 40.55 -0.06 -29.78
C GLU A 1152 41.08 -1.51 -29.67
N THR A 1153 40.55 -2.31 -30.60
CA THR A 1153 40.40 -3.76 -30.61
C THR A 1153 41.60 -4.57 -31.10
N GLY A 1154 41.75 -5.81 -30.60
CA GLY A 1154 41.75 -6.97 -31.51
C GLY A 1154 42.93 -7.97 -31.50
N LYS A 1155 42.62 -9.21 -31.05
CA LYS A 1155 43.13 -10.53 -31.51
C LYS A 1155 44.59 -10.99 -31.22
N LEU A 1156 44.63 -12.08 -30.44
CA LEU A 1156 45.30 -13.39 -30.69
C LEU A 1156 46.83 -13.51 -30.82
N PHE A 1157 47.42 -14.26 -29.87
CA PHE A 1157 48.16 -15.53 -30.01
C PHE A 1157 48.34 -16.09 -28.57
N ALA A 1158 48.12 -17.36 -28.15
CA ALA A 1158 48.21 -18.72 -28.74
C ALA A 1158 49.66 -19.13 -29.07
N THR A 1159 50.28 -20.17 -28.52
CA THR A 1159 49.90 -21.61 -28.34
C THR A 1159 50.76 -22.23 -27.20
N SER A 1160 50.72 -23.50 -26.76
CA SER A 1160 50.43 -24.83 -27.36
C SER A 1160 49.94 -25.81 -26.26
N LEU A 1161 49.20 -26.92 -26.48
CA LEU A 1161 49.33 -28.07 -27.43
C LEU A 1161 50.57 -28.94 -27.13
N GLU A 1162 50.53 -30.29 -27.11
CA GLU A 1162 49.50 -31.29 -27.45
C GLU A 1162 49.24 -32.22 -26.23
N ASP A 1163 48.12 -32.96 -26.14
CA ASP A 1163 48.06 -34.32 -26.70
C ASP A 1163 46.62 -34.67 -27.16
N ALA A 1164 46.30 -34.42 -28.43
CA ALA A 1164 44.94 -34.65 -28.98
C ALA A 1164 44.95 -34.91 -30.50
N ALA A 1165 45.19 -36.16 -30.93
CA ALA A 1165 45.14 -36.52 -32.36
C ALA A 1165 44.78 -37.99 -32.63
N LYS A 1166 44.09 -38.23 -33.77
CA LYS A 1166 43.83 -39.53 -34.45
C LYS A 1166 42.79 -40.44 -33.75
N PHE A 1167 41.70 -40.92 -34.35
CA PHE A 1167 41.00 -40.74 -35.64
C PHE A 1167 39.49 -41.03 -35.38
N GLY A 1168 38.47 -40.67 -36.19
CA GLY A 1168 38.39 -39.90 -37.44
C GLY A 1168 37.24 -40.36 -38.37
N LYS A 1169 36.80 -39.48 -39.29
CA LYS A 1169 35.90 -39.70 -40.47
C LYS A 1169 34.35 -39.62 -40.33
N ASN A 1170 33.82 -38.52 -40.87
CA ASN A 1170 32.82 -38.40 -41.97
C ASN A 1170 31.43 -39.09 -41.93
N ASN A 1171 30.40 -38.24 -42.05
CA ASN A 1171 29.18 -38.33 -42.89
C ASN A 1171 28.36 -39.64 -43.00
N PHE A 1172 27.05 -39.57 -42.72
CA PHE A 1172 26.00 -40.04 -43.66
C PHE A 1172 24.64 -39.30 -43.44
N LYS A 1173 23.61 -39.65 -44.23
CA LYS A 1173 22.35 -38.91 -44.45
C LYS A 1173 21.16 -39.40 -43.60
N LEU A 1174 20.04 -38.65 -43.67
CA LEU A 1174 18.68 -39.16 -43.43
C LEU A 1174 18.34 -40.34 -44.37
N ASP A 1175 17.59 -41.33 -43.84
CA ASP A 1175 16.27 -41.81 -44.33
C ASP A 1175 15.92 -43.19 -43.70
N GLY A 1176 14.62 -43.56 -43.59
CA GLY A 1176 14.22 -44.98 -43.52
C GLY A 1176 13.44 -45.51 -42.29
N ILE A 1177 12.15 -45.20 -42.22
CA ILE A 1177 10.98 -46.06 -41.88
C ILE A 1177 11.19 -47.46 -41.21
N GLN A 1178 10.52 -47.66 -40.06
CA GLN A 1178 9.93 -48.90 -39.45
C GLN A 1178 10.64 -50.28 -39.56
N ASN A 1179 10.83 -50.98 -38.41
CA ASN A 1179 9.92 -52.09 -38.02
C ASN A 1179 10.11 -52.71 -36.60
N TYR A 1180 9.03 -53.36 -36.16
CA TYR A 1180 8.64 -54.00 -34.88
C TYR A 1180 9.54 -55.04 -34.14
N LEU A 1181 9.18 -55.22 -32.84
CA LEU A 1181 9.11 -56.48 -32.03
C LEU A 1181 10.38 -57.16 -31.45
N VAL A 1182 10.55 -57.14 -30.11
CA VAL A 1182 10.23 -58.28 -29.17
C VAL A 1182 10.62 -57.95 -27.69
N LYS A 1183 9.69 -58.24 -26.76
CA LYS A 1183 9.77 -58.50 -25.30
C LYS A 1183 11.00 -58.08 -24.44
N VAL A 1184 10.67 -57.49 -23.28
CA VAL A 1184 11.13 -57.98 -21.97
C VAL A 1184 9.88 -58.33 -21.15
N ASP A 1185 9.90 -59.40 -20.36
CA ASP A 1185 8.72 -59.93 -19.63
C ASP A 1185 8.55 -59.31 -18.23
N VAL A 1186 7.29 -59.12 -17.81
CA VAL A 1186 6.90 -58.61 -16.47
C VAL A 1186 6.33 -59.76 -15.61
N PRO A 1187 6.70 -59.89 -14.32
CA PRO A 1187 6.24 -60.99 -13.47
C PRO A 1187 4.71 -61.10 -13.30
N LYS A 1188 4.20 -62.33 -13.35
CA LYS A 1188 2.76 -62.69 -13.30
C LYS A 1188 2.16 -62.62 -11.89
N SER A 1189 2.38 -61.52 -11.18
CA SER A 1189 1.80 -61.26 -9.84
C SER A 1189 1.23 -59.85 -9.67
N VAL A 1190 1.21 -59.05 -10.76
CA VAL A 1190 0.75 -57.65 -10.78
C VAL A 1190 -0.40 -57.42 -11.79
N MET A 1191 -0.82 -58.46 -12.51
CA MET A 1191 -1.75 -58.38 -13.66
C MET A 1191 -3.07 -59.15 -13.47
N ASP A 1192 -3.48 -59.44 -12.23
CA ASP A 1192 -4.69 -60.22 -11.91
C ASP A 1192 -5.56 -59.50 -10.85
N ALA A 1193 -5.88 -58.20 -11.04
CA ALA A 1193 -6.79 -57.43 -10.15
C ALA A 1193 -7.46 -56.15 -10.75
N ALA A 1194 -7.72 -56.07 -12.07
CA ALA A 1194 -8.43 -54.92 -12.65
C ALA A 1194 -9.34 -55.27 -13.83
N HIS A 1195 -10.52 -54.63 -13.86
CA HIS A 1195 -11.58 -54.59 -14.90
C HIS A 1195 -12.85 -55.44 -14.70
N SER A 1196 -13.75 -54.97 -13.81
CA SER A 1196 -15.19 -54.80 -14.12
C SER A 1196 -15.90 -54.08 -12.97
N PHE A 1197 -16.72 -53.07 -13.27
CA PHE A 1197 -18.11 -52.90 -12.78
C PHE A 1197 -18.61 -51.47 -13.04
N THR A 1198 -19.54 -51.34 -13.97
CA THR A 1198 -20.47 -50.21 -14.03
C THR A 1198 -21.81 -50.62 -13.44
N ALA A 1199 -22.53 -49.64 -12.89
CA ALA A 1199 -23.78 -49.72 -12.14
C ALA A 1199 -24.72 -50.91 -12.44
N ASP A 1200 -24.86 -51.84 -11.48
CA ASP A 1200 -26.18 -52.36 -11.07
C ASP A 1200 -26.17 -53.02 -9.67
N SER A 1201 -26.14 -52.21 -8.59
CA SER A 1201 -26.27 -52.71 -7.20
C SER A 1201 -26.73 -51.64 -6.20
N MET A 1202 -27.90 -51.02 -6.42
CA MET A 1202 -28.49 -50.11 -5.43
C MET A 1202 -29.28 -50.86 -4.33
N LYS A 1203 -29.14 -50.37 -3.08
CA LYS A 1203 -29.88 -50.72 -1.84
C LYS A 1203 -29.45 -51.98 -1.06
N ALA A 1204 -28.71 -51.76 0.03
CA ALA A 1204 -29.11 -52.20 1.39
C ALA A 1204 -28.22 -51.55 2.48
N VAL A 1205 -28.61 -51.72 3.74
CA VAL A 1205 -27.83 -51.50 4.99
C VAL A 1205 -27.40 -50.06 5.32
N SER A 1206 -28.27 -49.38 6.07
CA SER A 1206 -27.85 -48.59 7.24
C SER A 1206 -27.78 -49.50 8.49
N ILE A 1207 -27.38 -48.97 9.66
CA ILE A 1207 -27.21 -49.66 10.97
C ILE A 1207 -25.84 -50.40 11.06
N ALA A 1208 -25.05 -50.37 12.15
CA ALA A 1208 -25.27 -49.86 13.52
C ALA A 1208 -24.14 -48.94 14.03
N ALA A 1209 -24.36 -48.26 15.18
CA ALA A 1209 -23.39 -47.35 15.81
C ALA A 1209 -22.40 -48.03 16.79
N ASP A 1210 -22.53 -49.34 17.01
CA ASP A 1210 -21.92 -50.04 18.15
C ASP A 1210 -20.41 -50.31 18.04
N GLN A 1211 -19.79 -50.08 16.87
CA GLN A 1211 -18.35 -50.22 16.68
C GLN A 1211 -17.54 -49.03 17.23
N LEU A 1212 -18.13 -47.83 17.35
CA LEU A 1212 -17.41 -46.61 17.76
C LEU A 1212 -17.15 -46.55 19.28
N ASN A 1213 -17.97 -47.22 20.08
CA ASN A 1213 -17.81 -47.26 21.54
C ASN A 1213 -16.78 -48.29 22.02
N ALA A 1214 -16.42 -49.29 21.19
CA ALA A 1214 -15.44 -50.32 21.54
C ALA A 1214 -14.00 -49.77 21.69
N LEU A 1215 -13.67 -48.66 21.02
CA LEU A 1215 -12.32 -48.09 21.05
C LEU A 1215 -12.06 -47.13 22.23
N LYS A 1216 -13.09 -46.76 23.01
CA LYS A 1216 -12.97 -45.81 24.13
C LYS A 1216 -12.70 -46.46 25.50
N ALA A 1217 -12.67 -47.79 25.59
CA ALA A 1217 -12.70 -48.52 26.86
C ALA A 1217 -11.36 -49.11 27.33
N THR A 1218 -10.24 -48.89 26.61
CA THR A 1218 -8.96 -49.54 26.94
C THR A 1218 -7.77 -48.59 26.79
N PHE A 1219 -7.45 -47.82 27.84
CA PHE A 1219 -6.07 -47.52 28.31
C PHE A 1219 -6.05 -46.65 29.57
N ILE A 1220 -6.51 -47.20 30.70
CA ILE A 1220 -6.17 -46.69 32.04
C ILE A 1220 -5.73 -47.87 32.91
N ASN A 1221 -4.42 -48.09 33.07
CA ASN A 1221 -3.77 -48.07 34.41
C ASN A 1221 -2.26 -48.39 34.41
N TYR A 1222 -1.61 -47.95 35.50
CA TYR A 1222 -0.30 -48.33 36.05
C TYR A 1222 0.99 -48.12 35.23
N SER A 1223 1.62 -46.98 35.49
CA SER A 1223 3.08 -46.90 35.71
C SER A 1223 3.47 -47.67 37.00
N PRO A 1224 4.74 -48.08 37.19
CA PRO A 1224 5.55 -47.25 38.11
C PRO A 1224 7.08 -47.18 37.85
N ARG A 1225 7.67 -46.11 38.40
CA ARG A 1225 9.08 -45.95 38.89
C ARG A 1225 10.23 -45.66 37.90
N VAL A 1226 10.58 -44.38 37.87
CA VAL A 1226 11.83 -43.82 38.45
C VAL A 1226 13.15 -44.51 38.05
N LYS A 1227 13.95 -43.77 37.27
CA LYS A 1227 15.21 -43.25 37.79
C LYS A 1227 15.44 -41.82 37.35
#